data_AF-A0A5C6BB27-F1
#
_entry.id   AF-A0A5C6BB27-F1
#
_cell.length_a   1.000
_cell.length_b   1.000
_cell.length_c   1.000
_cell.angle_alpha   90.00
_cell.angle_beta   90.00
_cell.angle_gamma   90.00
#
_symmetry.space_group_name_H-M   'P 1'
#
loop_
_entity.id
_entity.type
_entity.pdbx_description
1 polymer ?
#
loop_
_entity_poly.entity_id
_entity_poly.type
_entity_poly.pdbx_seq_one_letter_code
_entity_poly.pdbx_strand_id
1 'polypeptide(L)'
;MNQSTNQPTSQAPTRQRRLGRLPWLEQTWRNILRIEPIWLGLFLTVGLMLQSPTVAQSSSPETASKPDSEPTLLRFSGHCVDEAGHPVANARVRFLYHSHHHDIAHVIADLTCESDGRYEWVQPDPSDPETVVEFMADGYWSIVATAPTHATMVRQYRPYAEISQSELMLKAASMLVGVILDDNGKPVSGATISRPVGLPKDLGIMSATSDPTGKFKLTGLSAWEGQRGAWSHLIVEHPDHGSSHHKYSSVPQVLRIKLPPTGIVSGKVIDRVTNMPVANVLVTAFEAESRLTTKTSTDDQGHYRLTLAEGMYEFSVSMAERMLQSSQTLPVLGNTTRDSFDLVMVKGGYINGAIATRDEIPAGLRIAVLGANSSPSKSTAPAPVQADGSFRLHVPPGTHHIHATNGIASANVTVKDGEETHVMLVPGKHEPKPAARRPGLAGMQANDEAMARAKLEQARNAFKIKLDQATVPQRTTMATELFEQLKWQCANRETRFQTPWLLTMCQLAELGEDAVPVLTDQLKSADDHMTIRCIAFLLRAIGDQRAVPALIEAIPKTVRFSGSDMGLRETTPELIAFAQKHDLDKTDEPGEYGFGRPLREVFGALESLTGQDFGQNEINFCEWNGDEPESIRRRKLQLFQRTANHWATWWNELPESDKIDHWTREIPIIELESIDDQTIAPDAPLRLTATQSGMIIGPPSERGEHAPNFIDLETGRMAKLPERFRNAESLQDEIDAWARDEGFDLMGIEAKPDSGPPYYTIRTINATAFELPAEHWREPPAVLSLEHLQSISKPTAETLTPTSDAPPAKSKGVFLVITGEGIPFLLHVGVEVREYFNQQNRAVRNEDAELLPVGFHHGRRFSRELLIPVE
;
A
#
# COMPACT_ATOMS: atom_id res chain seq x y z
N MET A 1 -45.36 -7.42 -55.28
CA MET A 1 -45.30 -8.57 -56.23
C MET A 1 -45.32 -9.86 -55.43
N ASN A 2 -45.86 -10.95 -56.00
CA ASN A 2 -46.11 -12.20 -55.29
C ASN A 2 -44.84 -13.06 -55.09
N GLN A 3 -44.86 -13.85 -54.01
CA GLN A 3 -44.47 -15.27 -53.86
C GLN A 3 -43.36 -15.86 -54.78
N SER A 4 -42.45 -16.70 -54.28
CA SER A 4 -42.82 -18.02 -53.71
C SER A 4 -41.64 -18.81 -53.14
N THR A 5 -41.95 -19.74 -52.21
CA THR A 5 -41.28 -21.06 -51.93
C THR A 5 -39.79 -21.14 -51.58
N ASN A 6 -39.28 -22.15 -50.85
CA ASN A 6 -39.77 -22.98 -49.72
C ASN A 6 -38.54 -23.82 -49.23
N GLN A 7 -38.43 -24.03 -47.91
CA GLN A 7 -37.94 -25.20 -47.12
C GLN A 7 -37.35 -26.49 -47.80
N PRO A 8 -36.70 -27.48 -47.08
CA PRO A 8 -36.57 -27.67 -45.60
C PRO A 8 -35.24 -28.29 -45.02
N THR A 9 -35.19 -28.36 -43.68
CA THR A 9 -34.61 -29.38 -42.73
C THR A 9 -33.48 -30.38 -43.10
N SER A 10 -32.51 -30.56 -42.19
CA SER A 10 -32.30 -31.77 -41.31
C SER A 10 -30.94 -31.70 -40.58
N GLN A 11 -30.88 -31.75 -39.25
CA GLN A 11 -30.63 -32.91 -38.38
C GLN A 11 -29.37 -33.77 -38.70
N ALA A 12 -28.47 -33.86 -37.71
CA ALA A 12 -27.24 -34.63 -37.74
C ALA A 12 -27.44 -36.12 -37.37
N PRO A 13 -26.50 -37.00 -37.77
CA PRO A 13 -26.30 -38.29 -37.11
C PRO A 13 -24.87 -38.53 -36.57
N THR A 14 -24.78 -39.56 -35.73
CA THR A 14 -23.71 -39.90 -34.77
C THR A 14 -22.65 -40.89 -35.29
N ARG A 15 -21.55 -41.05 -34.51
CA ARG A 15 -20.67 -42.26 -34.36
C ARG A 15 -19.72 -42.57 -35.55
N GLN A 16 -18.49 -43.08 -35.41
CA GLN A 16 -17.84 -43.89 -34.36
C GLN A 16 -16.33 -44.13 -34.68
N ARG A 17 -15.56 -44.64 -33.69
CA ARG A 17 -14.27 -45.39 -33.81
C ARG A 17 -13.02 -44.54 -34.20
N ARG A 18 -11.81 -44.85 -33.71
CA ARG A 18 -11.25 -46.11 -33.14
C ARG A 18 -10.31 -45.84 -31.96
N LEU A 19 -10.37 -46.67 -30.91
CA LEU A 19 -9.38 -46.71 -29.82
C LEU A 19 -8.17 -47.58 -30.23
N GLY A 20 -6.95 -47.10 -29.94
CA GLY A 20 -5.69 -47.86 -30.05
C GLY A 20 -4.94 -47.86 -28.73
N ARG A 21 -4.91 -49.01 -28.05
CA ARG A 21 -4.13 -49.29 -26.82
C ARG A 21 -2.61 -49.23 -27.14
N LEU A 22 -1.71 -48.87 -26.21
CA LEU A 22 -1.04 -49.75 -25.20
C LEU A 22 -0.04 -48.88 -24.35
N PRO A 23 0.62 -49.38 -23.27
CA PRO A 23 0.57 -48.71 -21.96
C PRO A 23 1.94 -48.40 -21.31
N TRP A 24 1.94 -47.60 -20.24
CA TRP A 24 2.93 -47.73 -19.15
C TRP A 24 2.45 -47.08 -17.84
N LEU A 25 1.96 -47.87 -16.87
CA LEU A 25 1.79 -47.46 -15.48
C LEU A 25 1.51 -48.65 -14.53
N GLU A 26 2.48 -49.55 -14.37
CA GLU A 26 2.52 -50.47 -13.22
C GLU A 26 3.97 -50.79 -12.82
N GLN A 27 4.50 -50.11 -11.81
CA GLN A 27 5.36 -50.77 -10.79
C GLN A 27 5.49 -49.89 -9.53
N THR A 28 5.59 -50.56 -8.38
CA THR A 28 6.00 -50.06 -7.04
C THR A 28 4.99 -49.27 -6.19
N TRP A 29 4.30 -50.03 -5.34
CA TRP A 29 4.03 -49.67 -3.95
C TRP A 29 4.49 -50.81 -3.02
N ARG A 30 4.96 -50.45 -1.82
CA ARG A 30 5.28 -51.28 -0.63
C ARG A 30 6.62 -52.06 -0.58
N ASN A 31 7.51 -51.57 0.31
CA ASN A 31 8.08 -52.23 1.51
C ASN A 31 8.93 -51.15 2.23
N ILE A 32 8.55 -50.53 3.36
CA ILE A 32 8.44 -51.04 4.75
C ILE A 32 9.78 -51.54 5.33
N LEU A 33 10.30 -50.74 6.27
CA LEU A 33 11.25 -51.04 7.37
C LEU A 33 12.66 -51.58 7.04
N ARG A 34 13.68 -50.75 7.29
CA ARG A 34 14.84 -50.97 8.22
C ARG A 34 16.03 -50.08 7.84
N ILE A 35 16.66 -49.45 8.84
CA ILE A 35 18.12 -49.39 9.09
C ILE A 35 18.32 -48.51 10.34
N GLU A 36 19.16 -48.98 11.27
CA GLU A 36 19.55 -48.29 12.51
C GLU A 36 20.82 -47.44 12.31
N PRO A 37 21.06 -46.40 13.12
CA PRO A 37 22.41 -45.88 13.39
C PRO A 37 23.04 -46.61 14.59
N ILE A 38 24.30 -47.03 14.46
CA ILE A 38 25.02 -47.86 15.45
C ILE A 38 26.44 -47.31 15.73
N TRP A 39 26.89 -47.44 17.00
CA TRP A 39 28.19 -47.07 17.63
C TRP A 39 28.52 -45.55 17.77
N LEU A 40 28.76 -44.88 18.93
CA LEU A 40 29.19 -45.11 20.35
C LEU A 40 30.68 -44.87 20.69
N GLY A 41 30.94 -44.28 21.88
CA GLY A 41 32.26 -44.18 22.57
C GLY A 41 32.83 -42.74 22.64
N LEU A 42 32.88 -41.97 23.74
CA LEU A 42 32.71 -42.16 25.21
C LEU A 42 34.02 -42.46 26.00
N PHE A 43 34.14 -41.81 27.18
CA PHE A 43 35.18 -41.87 28.25
C PHE A 43 36.41 -40.94 28.10
N LEU A 44 37.09 -40.44 29.17
CA LEU A 44 37.19 -40.83 30.61
C LEU A 44 37.48 -39.50 31.44
N THR A 45 36.69 -39.01 32.43
CA THR A 45 36.67 -39.24 33.92
C THR A 45 37.51 -38.35 34.87
N VAL A 46 36.87 -37.99 36.02
CA VAL A 46 37.41 -37.76 37.40
C VAL A 46 38.21 -36.46 37.68
N GLY A 47 37.98 -35.71 38.80
CA GLY A 47 36.98 -35.85 39.89
C GLY A 47 37.25 -34.96 41.13
N LEU A 48 36.59 -35.28 42.26
CA LEU A 48 36.60 -34.65 43.62
C LEU A 48 35.77 -33.35 43.80
N MET A 49 34.69 -33.33 44.63
CA MET A 49 34.58 -33.31 46.12
C MET A 49 34.72 -31.88 46.70
N LEU A 50 33.97 -31.34 47.68
CA LEU A 50 32.80 -31.67 48.53
C LEU A 50 32.08 -30.31 48.83
N GLN A 51 30.99 -30.09 49.59
CA GLN A 51 30.12 -30.90 50.47
C GLN A 51 28.71 -30.23 50.59
N SER A 52 27.73 -30.92 51.18
CA SER A 52 26.46 -30.33 51.69
C SER A 52 26.35 -30.52 53.21
N PRO A 53 25.34 -29.92 53.87
CA PRO A 53 24.39 -30.81 54.57
C PRO A 53 22.91 -30.40 54.49
N THR A 54 22.05 -31.42 54.48
CA THR A 54 20.63 -31.42 54.84
C THR A 54 20.55 -32.14 56.21
N VAL A 55 19.63 -31.87 57.14
CA VAL A 55 18.25 -32.42 57.27
C VAL A 55 17.68 -31.97 58.63
N ALA A 56 16.41 -31.57 58.70
CA ALA A 56 15.49 -31.89 59.83
C ALA A 56 14.03 -31.60 59.41
N GLN A 57 13.08 -32.42 59.87
CA GLN A 57 11.66 -32.34 59.49
C GLN A 57 10.76 -31.75 60.59
N SER A 58 9.67 -31.13 60.13
CA SER A 58 8.35 -31.04 60.76
C SER A 58 8.20 -30.59 62.22
N SER A 59 7.59 -29.42 62.39
CA SER A 59 6.37 -29.31 63.21
C SER A 59 5.47 -28.16 62.71
N SER A 60 4.21 -28.48 62.44
CA SER A 60 3.09 -27.54 62.58
C SER A 60 2.50 -27.74 63.99
N PRO A 61 1.74 -26.81 64.60
CA PRO A 61 1.20 -25.57 64.03
C PRO A 61 1.47 -24.31 64.88
N GLU A 62 1.30 -23.12 64.31
CA GLU A 62 0.56 -22.03 64.98
C GLU A 62 0.19 -20.90 64.02
N THR A 63 -1.01 -20.36 64.17
CA THR A 63 -1.50 -19.18 63.45
C THR A 63 -0.84 -17.92 64.00
N ALA A 64 0.38 -17.62 63.55
CA ALA A 64 0.94 -16.28 63.67
C ALA A 64 0.26 -15.37 62.65
N SER A 65 -0.42 -14.33 63.13
CA SER A 65 -0.94 -13.25 62.30
C SER A 65 0.17 -12.67 61.42
N LYS A 66 -0.14 -12.35 60.16
CA LYS A 66 0.70 -11.41 59.40
C LYS A 66 0.88 -10.16 60.27
N PRO A 67 2.07 -9.55 60.34
CA PRO A 67 2.18 -8.21 60.88
C PRO A 67 1.31 -7.29 60.02
N ASP A 68 0.53 -6.44 60.67
CA ASP A 68 -0.14 -5.32 60.01
C ASP A 68 0.93 -4.40 59.44
N SER A 69 1.28 -4.63 58.17
CA SER A 69 1.95 -3.62 57.36
C SER A 69 0.85 -2.65 56.94
N GLU A 70 0.75 -1.52 57.63
CA GLU A 70 -0.03 -0.37 57.17
C GLU A 70 0.28 -0.11 55.70
N PRO A 71 -0.74 0.18 54.85
CA PRO A 71 -0.50 0.45 53.45
C PRO A 71 0.37 1.70 53.31
N THR A 72 1.64 1.52 52.92
CA THR A 72 2.58 2.63 52.74
C THR A 72 2.08 3.53 51.61
N LEU A 73 1.44 4.64 51.96
CA LEU A 73 0.85 5.58 51.01
C LEU A 73 1.91 6.07 50.01
N LEU A 74 1.62 5.99 48.72
CA LEU A 74 2.51 6.51 47.69
C LEU A 74 2.65 8.03 47.84
N ARG A 75 3.86 8.47 48.20
CA ARG A 75 4.23 9.90 48.30
C ARG A 75 5.07 10.28 47.09
N PHE A 76 4.55 11.19 46.27
CA PHE A 76 5.23 11.78 45.11
C PHE A 76 5.65 13.21 45.45
N SER A 77 6.95 13.44 45.58
CA SER A 77 7.52 14.77 45.82
C SER A 77 8.44 15.20 44.68
N GLY A 78 8.77 16.47 44.58
CA GLY A 78 9.68 16.96 43.55
C GLY A 78 9.77 18.47 43.46
N HIS A 79 10.47 18.95 42.44
CA HIS A 79 10.59 20.37 42.12
C HIS A 79 10.28 20.61 40.64
N CYS A 80 9.55 21.68 40.33
CA CYS A 80 9.49 22.25 38.99
C CYS A 80 10.65 23.23 38.81
N VAL A 81 11.46 23.04 37.77
CA VAL A 81 12.65 23.86 37.47
C VAL A 81 12.65 24.30 36.01
N ASP A 82 13.40 25.35 35.66
CA ASP A 82 13.63 25.78 34.28
C ASP A 82 14.81 25.02 33.64
N GLU A 83 15.13 25.31 32.37
CA GLU A 83 16.27 24.69 31.66
C GLU A 83 17.65 25.07 32.22
N ALA A 84 17.73 26.04 33.13
CA ALA A 84 18.95 26.41 33.86
C ALA A 84 18.96 25.87 35.31
N GLY A 85 17.93 25.12 35.72
CA GLY A 85 17.79 24.54 37.06
C GLY A 85 17.22 25.50 38.13
N HIS A 86 16.73 26.68 37.75
CA HIS A 86 16.06 27.57 38.71
C HIS A 86 14.63 27.12 39.00
N PRO A 87 14.10 27.29 40.21
CA PRO A 87 12.75 26.87 40.56
C PRO A 87 11.66 27.67 39.84
N VAL A 88 10.66 26.98 39.29
CA VAL A 88 9.49 27.58 38.64
C VAL A 88 8.34 27.65 39.64
N ALA A 89 8.31 28.73 40.41
CA ALA A 89 7.25 29.03 41.37
C ALA A 89 5.86 29.11 40.69
N ASN A 90 4.82 28.67 41.41
CA ASN A 90 3.42 28.66 40.96
C ASN A 90 3.14 27.81 39.69
N ALA A 91 4.03 26.90 39.29
CA ALA A 91 3.69 25.88 38.32
C ALA A 91 2.52 25.01 38.86
N ARG A 92 1.50 24.75 38.04
CA ARG A 92 0.46 23.75 38.39
C ARG A 92 0.92 22.36 37.98
N VAL A 93 0.85 21.42 38.90
CA VAL A 93 1.24 20.01 38.73
C VAL A 93 0.00 19.14 38.92
N ARG A 94 -0.45 18.49 37.84
CA ARG A 94 -1.61 17.60 37.83
C ARG A 94 -1.20 16.15 37.70
N PHE A 95 -1.81 15.29 38.50
CA PHE A 95 -1.67 13.84 38.43
C PHE A 95 -2.91 13.27 37.73
N LEU A 96 -2.70 12.54 36.64
CA LEU A 96 -3.76 11.89 35.89
C LEU A 96 -3.56 10.38 35.86
N TYR A 97 -4.65 9.62 35.93
CA TYR A 97 -4.70 8.19 35.67
C TYR A 97 -5.41 7.90 34.34
N HIS A 98 -4.85 6.98 33.58
CA HIS A 98 -5.34 6.56 32.26
C HIS A 98 -5.71 5.08 32.32
N SER A 99 -7.00 4.77 32.26
CA SER A 99 -7.47 3.38 32.23
C SER A 99 -7.24 2.75 30.84
N HIS A 100 -7.00 1.44 30.76
CA HIS A 100 -6.92 0.75 29.47
C HIS A 100 -8.29 0.45 28.81
N HIS A 101 -9.40 0.67 29.52
CA HIS A 101 -10.75 0.30 29.08
C HIS A 101 -11.68 1.48 28.74
N HIS A 102 -11.41 2.67 29.27
CA HIS A 102 -12.13 3.90 28.97
C HIS A 102 -11.16 4.92 28.40
N ASP A 103 -11.50 5.55 27.26
CA ASP A 103 -10.71 6.62 26.58
C ASP A 103 -10.60 7.93 27.40
N ILE A 104 -10.81 7.87 28.71
CA ILE A 104 -10.94 9.01 29.62
C ILE A 104 -9.80 8.92 30.65
N ALA A 105 -8.96 9.96 30.68
CA ALA A 105 -8.00 10.15 31.76
C ALA A 105 -8.65 10.97 32.89
N HIS A 106 -8.49 10.52 34.13
CA HIS A 106 -9.06 11.16 35.31
C HIS A 106 -8.00 11.99 36.03
N VAL A 107 -8.29 13.25 36.35
CA VAL A 107 -7.43 14.06 37.23
C VAL A 107 -7.64 13.59 38.67
N ILE A 108 -6.58 13.10 39.30
CA ILE A 108 -6.57 12.61 40.68
C ILE A 108 -6.03 13.66 41.65
N ALA A 109 -5.16 14.56 41.19
CA ALA A 109 -4.71 15.72 41.95
C ALA A 109 -4.40 16.91 41.04
N ASP A 110 -4.63 18.13 41.54
CA ASP A 110 -4.17 19.38 40.95
C ASP A 110 -3.51 20.22 42.05
N LEU A 111 -2.19 20.38 41.96
CA LEU A 111 -1.36 21.06 42.94
C LEU A 111 -0.75 22.32 42.34
N THR A 112 -0.39 23.28 43.19
CA THR A 112 0.43 24.44 42.81
C THR A 112 1.76 24.38 43.54
N CYS A 113 2.86 24.50 42.81
CA CYS A 113 4.21 24.51 43.36
C CYS A 113 4.42 25.68 44.33
N GLU A 114 5.17 25.41 45.39
CA GLU A 114 5.69 26.40 46.33
C GLU A 114 6.66 27.39 45.64
N SER A 115 7.07 28.43 46.37
CA SER A 115 7.97 29.47 45.85
C SER A 115 9.37 28.98 45.49
N ASP A 116 9.80 27.86 46.06
CA ASP A 116 11.04 27.13 45.73
C ASP A 116 10.81 26.05 44.66
N GLY A 117 9.66 26.07 43.98
CA GLY A 117 9.29 25.12 42.94
C GLY A 117 8.83 23.75 43.46
N ARG A 118 8.86 23.51 44.79
CA ARG A 118 8.51 22.21 45.38
C ARG A 118 7.04 21.86 45.16
N TYR A 119 6.76 20.58 44.92
CA TYR A 119 5.44 19.99 45.01
C TYR A 119 5.50 18.68 45.82
N GLU A 120 4.40 18.36 46.50
CA GLU A 120 4.22 17.10 47.21
C GLU A 120 2.76 16.64 47.11
N TRP A 121 2.57 15.41 46.65
CA TRP A 121 1.31 14.68 46.67
C TRP A 121 1.48 13.42 47.52
N VAL A 122 0.47 13.09 48.33
CA VAL A 122 0.37 11.83 49.05
C VAL A 122 -0.94 11.17 48.63
N GLN A 123 -0.87 9.89 48.26
CA GLN A 123 -2.05 9.09 47.96
C GLN A 123 -2.99 9.08 49.17
N PRO A 124 -4.32 9.28 48.98
CA PRO A 124 -5.31 9.08 50.03
C PRO A 124 -5.27 7.65 50.61
N ASP A 125 -5.75 7.50 51.84
CA ASP A 125 -5.76 6.19 52.52
C ASP A 125 -6.68 5.20 51.79
N PRO A 126 -6.14 4.09 51.23
CA PRO A 126 -6.95 3.12 50.49
C PRO A 126 -7.96 2.35 51.35
N SER A 127 -8.02 2.60 52.67
CA SER A 127 -9.05 2.09 53.56
C SER A 127 -10.27 3.02 53.75
N ASP A 128 -10.22 4.27 53.24
CA ASP A 128 -11.36 5.18 53.24
C ASP A 128 -12.27 4.91 52.02
N PRO A 129 -13.51 4.41 52.21
CA PRO A 129 -14.41 4.01 51.13
C PRO A 129 -14.89 5.17 50.23
N GLU A 130 -14.75 6.44 50.62
CA GLU A 130 -15.00 7.56 49.71
C GLU A 130 -13.81 7.84 48.77
N THR A 131 -12.64 7.26 49.06
CA THR A 131 -11.39 7.45 48.28
C THR A 131 -10.87 6.18 47.60
N VAL A 132 -11.57 5.04 47.72
CA VAL A 132 -11.25 3.79 46.99
C VAL A 132 -11.48 3.97 45.49
N VAL A 133 -10.45 4.53 44.86
CA VAL A 133 -10.22 4.54 43.42
C VAL A 133 -9.76 3.12 43.06
N GLU A 134 -10.71 2.26 42.69
CA GLU A 134 -10.59 0.82 42.36
C GLU A 134 -9.65 0.50 41.14
N PHE A 135 -8.86 1.47 40.68
CA PHE A 135 -8.26 1.53 39.35
C PHE A 135 -6.80 1.00 39.26
N MET A 136 -6.25 0.33 40.28
CA MET A 136 -4.80 0.05 40.31
C MET A 136 -4.34 -1.24 39.60
N ALA A 137 -5.17 -1.88 38.78
CA ALA A 137 -4.82 -3.12 38.08
C ALA A 137 -4.42 -2.94 36.59
N ASP A 138 -4.95 -1.92 35.89
CA ASP A 138 -4.95 -1.90 34.41
C ASP A 138 -4.84 -0.49 33.77
N GLY A 139 -3.84 0.29 34.18
CA GLY A 139 -3.59 1.60 33.56
C GLY A 139 -2.20 2.15 33.73
N TYR A 140 -2.02 3.42 33.34
CA TYR A 140 -0.79 4.17 33.52
C TYR A 140 -1.07 5.57 34.06
N TRP A 141 -0.07 6.19 34.66
CA TRP A 141 -0.17 7.51 35.28
C TRP A 141 0.57 8.55 34.44
N SER A 142 0.17 9.82 34.52
CA SER A 142 0.94 10.93 33.99
C SER A 142 0.94 12.13 34.92
N ILE A 143 2.12 12.71 35.14
CA ILE A 143 2.26 14.03 35.78
C ILE A 143 2.36 15.09 34.68
N VAL A 144 1.56 16.15 34.82
CA VAL A 144 1.45 17.26 33.87
C VAL A 144 1.78 18.55 34.59
N ALA A 145 2.88 19.21 34.23
CA ALA A 145 3.26 20.49 34.80
C ALA A 145 3.05 21.62 33.78
N THR A 146 2.39 22.69 34.22
CA THR A 146 2.04 23.87 33.41
C THR A 146 2.37 25.15 34.15
N ALA A 147 3.03 26.12 33.51
CA ALA A 147 3.26 27.46 34.06
C ALA A 147 3.11 28.55 32.96
N PRO A 148 2.74 29.80 33.28
CA PRO A 148 2.30 30.79 32.28
C PRO A 148 3.32 31.13 31.17
N THR A 149 4.62 31.07 31.48
CA THR A 149 5.73 31.38 30.56
C THR A 149 6.48 30.15 30.06
N HIS A 150 6.04 28.94 30.43
CA HIS A 150 6.76 27.70 30.15
C HIS A 150 5.92 26.71 29.34
N ALA A 151 6.59 25.86 28.58
CA ALA A 151 5.98 24.76 27.88
C ALA A 151 5.39 23.74 28.85
N THR A 152 4.31 23.07 28.42
CA THR A 152 3.71 21.97 29.19
C THR A 152 4.67 20.80 29.22
N MET A 153 5.06 20.37 30.41
CA MET A 153 5.70 19.07 30.63
C MET A 153 4.61 18.01 30.82
N VAL A 154 4.70 16.91 30.07
CA VAL A 154 3.94 15.68 30.36
C VAL A 154 4.94 14.55 30.56
N ARG A 155 4.86 13.84 31.69
CA ARG A 155 5.69 12.66 31.99
C ARG A 155 4.81 11.49 32.37
N GLN A 156 4.95 10.37 31.66
CA GLN A 156 4.17 9.15 31.89
C GLN A 156 4.94 8.15 32.78
N TYR A 157 4.20 7.39 33.57
CA TYR A 157 4.71 6.44 34.56
C TYR A 157 3.92 5.13 34.50
N ARG A 158 4.63 4.00 34.68
CA ARG A 158 4.02 2.66 34.78
C ARG A 158 3.72 2.32 36.25
N PRO A 159 2.65 1.57 36.56
CA PRO A 159 2.13 1.38 37.92
C PRO A 159 3.03 0.59 38.90
N TYR A 160 4.25 0.20 38.52
CA TYR A 160 5.17 -0.58 39.35
C TYR A 160 6.56 0.08 39.52
N ALA A 161 6.71 1.36 39.19
CA ALA A 161 7.95 2.09 39.42
C ALA A 161 7.89 2.84 40.76
N GLU A 162 8.76 2.49 41.71
CA GLU A 162 8.99 3.29 42.92
C GLU A 162 9.58 4.65 42.53
N ILE A 163 8.76 5.71 42.57
CA ILE A 163 9.18 7.07 42.23
C ILE A 163 8.63 8.02 43.28
N SER A 164 9.38 8.16 44.37
CA SER A 164 9.09 9.05 45.49
C SER A 164 9.57 10.50 45.27
N GLN A 165 10.50 10.70 44.32
CA GLN A 165 11.05 12.01 43.96
C GLN A 165 11.19 12.17 42.44
N SER A 166 10.74 13.31 41.88
CA SER A 166 11.06 13.64 40.49
C SER A 166 11.15 15.13 40.18
N GLU A 167 12.23 15.53 39.51
CA GLU A 167 12.41 16.89 39.00
C GLU A 167 11.72 17.07 37.65
N LEU A 168 10.97 18.17 37.51
CA LEU A 168 10.19 18.53 36.32
C LEU A 168 10.80 19.79 35.68
N MET A 169 11.68 19.61 34.69
CA MET A 169 12.26 20.68 33.88
C MET A 169 11.27 21.26 32.85
N LEU A 170 10.63 22.37 33.17
CA LEU A 170 9.74 23.12 32.29
C LEU A 170 10.55 24.01 31.33
N LYS A 171 10.44 23.76 30.02
CA LYS A 171 11.14 24.53 28.99
C LYS A 171 10.49 25.90 28.73
N ALA A 172 11.19 26.82 28.07
CA ALA A 172 10.58 28.08 27.63
C ALA A 172 9.36 27.85 26.72
N ALA A 173 8.26 28.59 26.94
CA ALA A 173 7.07 28.47 26.10
C ALA A 173 7.26 29.11 24.72
N SER A 174 6.71 28.43 23.72
CA SER A 174 6.46 28.96 22.38
C SER A 174 5.03 28.58 21.96
N MET A 175 4.65 28.95 20.73
CA MET A 175 3.26 28.89 20.27
C MET A 175 3.14 28.56 18.78
N LEU A 176 2.02 27.94 18.41
CA LEU A 176 1.52 27.93 17.03
C LEU A 176 0.43 29.00 16.92
N VAL A 177 0.44 29.74 15.82
CA VAL A 177 -0.64 30.67 15.47
C VAL A 177 -1.17 30.33 14.08
N GLY A 178 -2.42 30.65 13.79
CA GLY A 178 -2.94 30.35 12.46
C GLY A 178 -4.36 30.79 12.24
N VAL A 179 -4.93 30.34 11.13
CA VAL A 179 -6.33 30.51 10.77
C VAL A 179 -6.95 29.18 10.34
N ILE A 180 -8.17 28.91 10.82
CA ILE A 180 -9.03 27.81 10.38
C ILE A 180 -10.01 28.35 9.34
N LEU A 181 -10.10 27.66 8.20
CA LEU A 181 -10.97 27.96 7.08
C LEU A 181 -11.82 26.74 6.75
N ASP A 182 -12.99 26.93 6.14
CA ASP A 182 -13.74 25.86 5.50
C ASP A 182 -13.16 25.51 4.11
N ASP A 183 -13.78 24.54 3.45
CA ASP A 183 -13.47 24.11 2.08
C ASP A 183 -13.51 25.29 1.08
N ASN A 184 -14.53 26.14 1.25
CA ASN A 184 -14.78 27.37 0.49
C ASN A 184 -13.83 28.54 0.85
N GLY A 185 -12.97 28.38 1.86
CA GLY A 185 -11.97 29.38 2.26
C GLY A 185 -12.49 30.50 3.17
N LYS A 186 -13.70 30.37 3.73
CA LYS A 186 -14.27 31.28 4.72
C LYS A 186 -13.78 30.91 6.12
N PRO A 187 -13.55 31.87 7.04
CA PRO A 187 -13.09 31.56 8.39
C PRO A 187 -14.10 30.77 9.24
N VAL A 188 -13.59 29.78 9.98
CA VAL A 188 -14.38 28.93 10.90
C VAL A 188 -14.10 29.34 12.35
N SER A 189 -15.13 29.84 13.01
CA SER A 189 -15.12 30.20 14.45
C SER A 189 -15.46 28.99 15.32
N GLY A 190 -14.92 28.92 16.54
CA GLY A 190 -15.30 27.87 17.50
C GLY A 190 -14.66 26.49 17.27
N ALA A 191 -13.79 26.34 16.27
CA ALA A 191 -13.03 25.11 16.07
C ALA A 191 -12.04 24.92 17.21
N THR A 192 -11.94 23.70 17.76
CA THR A 192 -11.02 23.35 18.84
C THR A 192 -9.77 22.69 18.26
N ILE A 193 -8.64 23.38 18.37
CA ILE A 193 -7.31 22.91 17.99
C ILE A 193 -6.67 22.29 19.23
N SER A 194 -6.20 21.05 19.18
CA SER A 194 -5.50 20.42 20.30
C SER A 194 -4.31 19.57 19.86
N ARG A 195 -3.28 19.45 20.70
CA ARG A 195 -2.20 18.48 20.50
C ARG A 195 -2.59 17.14 21.16
N PRO A 196 -2.59 16.01 20.46
CA PRO A 196 -2.98 14.72 21.03
C PRO A 196 -1.86 14.14 21.92
N VAL A 197 -1.82 14.59 23.17
CA VAL A 197 -0.89 14.11 24.22
C VAL A 197 -1.60 13.26 25.29
N GLY A 198 -2.77 12.71 24.98
CA GLY A 198 -3.57 11.87 25.88
C GLY A 198 -4.24 12.63 27.03
N LEU A 199 -4.28 13.97 26.98
CA LEU A 199 -4.88 14.80 28.03
C LEU A 199 -6.37 15.05 27.76
N PRO A 200 -7.23 15.11 28.80
CA PRO A 200 -8.62 15.52 28.66
C PRO A 200 -8.72 16.94 28.09
N LYS A 201 -9.57 17.12 27.07
CA LYS A 201 -9.65 18.35 26.25
C LYS A 201 -10.18 19.55 27.03
N ASP A 202 -11.07 19.29 27.98
CA ASP A 202 -11.66 20.23 28.92
C ASP A 202 -10.65 20.92 29.85
N LEU A 203 -9.46 20.33 30.04
CA LEU A 203 -8.37 20.97 30.78
C LEU A 203 -7.73 22.17 30.06
N GLY A 204 -8.01 22.36 28.75
CA GLY A 204 -7.47 23.46 27.94
C GLY A 204 -5.94 23.41 27.71
N ILE A 205 -5.27 22.34 28.12
CA ILE A 205 -3.80 22.20 28.04
C ILE A 205 -3.41 21.90 26.60
N MET A 206 -2.48 22.68 26.04
CA MET A 206 -2.06 22.55 24.63
C MET A 206 -3.27 22.48 23.68
N SER A 207 -4.28 23.31 23.97
CA SER A 207 -5.53 23.46 23.22
C SER A 207 -5.83 24.95 23.01
N ALA A 208 -6.57 25.26 21.94
CA ALA A 208 -7.02 26.60 21.60
C ALA A 208 -8.33 26.54 20.81
N THR A 209 -9.18 27.56 20.94
CA THR A 209 -10.38 27.72 20.12
C THR A 209 -10.17 28.82 19.08
N SER A 210 -10.69 28.65 17.86
CA SER A 210 -10.64 29.70 16.84
C SER A 210 -11.64 30.84 17.15
N ASP A 211 -11.19 32.08 16.93
CA ASP A 211 -11.98 33.30 17.10
C ASP A 211 -12.98 33.51 15.92
N PRO A 212 -13.87 34.52 15.98
CA PRO A 212 -14.80 34.84 14.89
C PRO A 212 -14.16 35.18 13.53
N THR A 213 -12.84 35.40 13.48
CA THR A 213 -12.04 35.58 12.25
C THR A 213 -11.27 34.32 11.86
N GLY A 214 -11.60 33.18 12.48
CA GLY A 214 -10.98 31.87 12.32
C GLY A 214 -9.60 31.75 12.95
N LYS A 215 -9.09 32.78 13.63
CA LYS A 215 -7.71 32.77 14.12
C LYS A 215 -7.58 32.01 15.43
N PHE A 216 -6.48 31.28 15.59
CA PHE A 216 -6.16 30.58 16.83
C PHE A 216 -4.73 30.87 17.29
N LYS A 217 -4.49 30.66 18.58
CA LYS A 217 -3.18 30.76 19.23
C LYS A 217 -3.02 29.60 20.23
N LEU A 218 -2.26 28.59 19.83
CA LEU A 218 -1.98 27.40 20.63
C LEU A 218 -0.71 27.60 21.46
N THR A 219 -0.83 27.69 22.78
CA THR A 219 0.26 27.99 23.72
C THR A 219 0.73 26.75 24.50
N GLY A 220 1.79 26.91 25.30
CA GLY A 220 2.32 25.84 26.14
C GLY A 220 3.09 24.77 25.38
N LEU A 221 3.62 25.10 24.18
CA LEU A 221 4.43 24.22 23.35
C LEU A 221 5.92 24.53 23.57
N SER A 222 6.80 23.53 23.57
CA SER A 222 8.25 23.77 23.53
C SER A 222 8.67 24.27 22.15
N ALA A 223 9.62 25.19 22.08
CA ALA A 223 10.23 25.58 20.81
C ALA A 223 11.06 24.41 20.22
N TRP A 224 10.98 24.21 18.90
CA TRP A 224 11.80 23.24 18.15
C TRP A 224 11.77 23.54 16.65
N GLU A 225 12.77 23.03 15.94
CA GLU A 225 12.86 23.07 14.48
C GLU A 225 13.17 21.66 13.95
N GLY A 226 12.38 21.21 12.98
CA GLY A 226 12.47 19.85 12.46
C GLY A 226 13.71 19.59 11.61
N GLN A 227 14.53 18.64 12.03
CA GLN A 227 15.56 18.03 11.19
C GLN A 227 14.91 17.11 10.15
N ARG A 228 15.58 16.87 9.01
CA ARG A 228 15.13 16.06 7.84
C ARG A 228 13.92 15.14 8.11
N GLY A 229 12.72 15.61 7.74
CA GLY A 229 11.49 14.81 7.78
C GLY A 229 10.79 14.68 9.14
N ALA A 230 11.28 15.34 10.20
CA ALA A 230 10.60 15.37 11.49
C ALA A 230 9.36 16.30 11.46
N TRP A 231 8.21 15.75 11.84
CA TRP A 231 6.95 16.48 11.99
C TRP A 231 6.23 16.09 13.28
N SER A 232 5.41 17.00 13.79
CA SER A 232 4.41 16.70 14.82
C SER A 232 3.02 17.00 14.26
N HIS A 233 1.97 16.71 15.02
CA HIS A 233 0.59 16.88 14.56
C HIS A 233 -0.33 17.48 15.62
N LEU A 234 -1.43 18.04 15.15
CA LEU A 234 -2.56 18.52 15.92
C LEU A 234 -3.86 17.95 15.36
N ILE A 235 -4.89 17.92 16.20
CA ILE A 235 -6.26 17.59 15.82
C ILE A 235 -7.07 18.89 15.83
N VAL A 236 -7.89 19.12 14.80
CA VAL A 236 -8.92 20.18 14.81
C VAL A 236 -10.29 19.53 14.77
N GLU A 237 -11.20 20.01 15.62
CA GLU A 237 -12.57 19.49 15.77
C GLU A 237 -13.57 20.66 15.78
N HIS A 238 -14.77 20.43 15.25
CA HIS A 238 -15.85 21.42 15.23
C HIS A 238 -17.21 20.69 15.20
N PRO A 239 -18.31 21.20 15.78
CA PRO A 239 -19.62 20.53 15.74
C PRO A 239 -20.18 20.34 14.31
N ASP A 240 -19.99 21.35 13.45
CA ASP A 240 -20.53 21.39 12.09
C ASP A 240 -19.52 21.10 10.98
N HIS A 241 -18.26 20.77 11.31
CA HIS A 241 -17.21 20.44 10.34
C HIS A 241 -16.45 19.18 10.76
N GLY A 242 -15.86 18.47 9.79
CA GLY A 242 -15.22 17.18 10.04
C GLY A 242 -13.90 17.34 10.79
N SER A 243 -13.67 16.47 11.78
CA SER A 243 -12.40 16.43 12.50
C SER A 243 -11.24 16.12 11.56
N SER A 244 -10.10 16.78 11.74
CA SER A 244 -8.95 16.66 10.85
C SER A 244 -7.60 16.60 11.58
N HIS A 245 -6.63 15.93 10.96
CA HIS A 245 -5.23 15.89 11.40
C HIS A 245 -4.37 16.83 10.56
N HIS A 246 -3.61 17.72 11.19
CA HIS A 246 -2.65 18.59 10.49
C HIS A 246 -1.24 18.45 11.05
N LYS A 247 -0.26 18.34 10.14
CA LYS A 247 1.17 18.27 10.46
C LYS A 247 1.78 19.66 10.58
N TYR A 248 2.78 19.81 11.44
CA TYR A 248 3.63 20.99 11.55
C TYR A 248 5.09 20.57 11.80
N SER A 249 6.04 21.39 11.35
CA SER A 249 7.48 21.05 11.26
C SER A 249 8.38 21.90 12.15
N SER A 250 7.83 22.93 12.80
CA SER A 250 8.54 23.76 13.77
C SER A 250 7.57 24.41 14.75
N VAL A 251 8.11 24.92 15.86
CA VAL A 251 7.41 25.81 16.80
C VAL A 251 8.41 26.92 17.21
N PRO A 252 8.12 28.21 16.92
CA PRO A 252 6.87 28.73 16.39
C PRO A 252 6.69 28.52 14.89
N GLN A 253 5.44 28.37 14.45
CA GLN A 253 5.04 28.29 13.04
C GLN A 253 3.66 28.94 12.84
N VAL A 254 3.44 29.52 11.66
CA VAL A 254 2.14 30.06 11.24
C VAL A 254 1.43 29.01 10.37
N LEU A 255 0.22 28.62 10.75
CA LEU A 255 -0.57 27.59 10.07
C LEU A 255 -1.78 28.18 9.35
N ARG A 256 -2.10 27.65 8.16
CA ARG A 256 -3.38 27.87 7.47
C ARG A 256 -4.03 26.51 7.31
N ILE A 257 -5.10 26.27 8.07
CA ILE A 257 -5.78 24.99 8.13
C ILE A 257 -7.10 25.12 7.39
N LYS A 258 -7.35 24.24 6.42
CA LYS A 258 -8.68 24.03 5.86
C LYS A 258 -9.29 22.78 6.50
N LEU A 259 -10.53 22.87 6.94
CA LEU A 259 -11.32 21.71 7.35
C LEU A 259 -11.87 21.00 6.09
N PRO A 260 -11.95 19.66 6.10
CA PRO A 260 -12.53 18.90 4.99
C PRO A 260 -14.05 19.13 4.89
N PRO A 261 -14.65 18.97 3.70
CA PRO A 261 -16.09 18.92 3.56
C PRO A 261 -16.67 17.73 4.34
N THR A 262 -17.95 17.84 4.73
CA THR A 262 -18.58 16.84 5.62
C THR A 262 -19.77 16.13 5.00
N GLY A 263 -19.86 14.83 5.22
CA GLY A 263 -21.10 14.09 5.07
C GLY A 263 -21.84 13.96 6.41
N ILE A 264 -23.16 13.84 6.33
CA ILE A 264 -24.02 13.50 7.47
C ILE A 264 -24.40 12.03 7.36
N VAL A 265 -24.26 11.24 8.42
CA VAL A 265 -24.73 9.86 8.48
C VAL A 265 -25.79 9.74 9.57
N SER A 266 -26.96 9.22 9.20
CA SER A 266 -28.13 9.09 10.07
C SER A 266 -28.80 7.73 9.93
N GLY A 267 -29.30 7.19 11.02
CA GLY A 267 -29.95 5.88 11.06
C GLY A 267 -30.44 5.53 12.45
N LYS A 268 -30.79 4.27 12.68
CA LYS A 268 -31.22 3.75 13.99
C LYS A 268 -30.35 2.60 14.48
N VAL A 269 -30.23 2.47 15.79
CA VAL A 269 -29.70 1.25 16.43
C VAL A 269 -30.86 0.35 16.79
N ILE A 270 -30.84 -0.90 16.34
CA ILE A 270 -31.91 -1.90 16.55
C ILE A 270 -31.32 -3.12 17.25
N ASP A 271 -31.88 -3.54 18.39
CA ASP A 271 -31.54 -4.84 19.01
C ASP A 271 -32.37 -5.94 18.36
N ARG A 272 -31.71 -6.86 17.64
CA ARG A 272 -32.35 -7.97 16.93
C ARG A 272 -32.97 -9.01 17.88
N VAL A 273 -32.58 -9.02 19.16
CA VAL A 273 -33.16 -9.92 20.18
C VAL A 273 -34.56 -9.46 20.59
N THR A 274 -34.74 -8.14 20.79
CA THR A 274 -36.02 -7.53 21.17
C THR A 274 -36.83 -7.04 19.98
N ASN A 275 -36.18 -6.88 18.82
CA ASN A 275 -36.68 -6.23 17.61
C ASN A 275 -37.16 -4.78 17.86
N MET A 276 -36.51 -4.08 18.81
CA MET A 276 -36.82 -2.71 19.21
C MET A 276 -35.64 -1.76 18.93
N PRO A 277 -35.89 -0.47 18.68
CA PRO A 277 -34.84 0.55 18.68
C PRO A 277 -34.22 0.70 20.07
N VAL A 278 -32.94 1.10 20.16
CA VAL A 278 -32.21 1.18 21.43
C VAL A 278 -31.70 2.60 21.69
N ALA A 279 -32.20 3.20 22.77
CA ALA A 279 -31.88 4.56 23.20
C ALA A 279 -30.61 4.64 24.06
N ASN A 280 -29.97 5.81 24.07
CA ASN A 280 -28.79 6.14 24.89
C ASN A 280 -27.57 5.23 24.67
N VAL A 281 -27.43 4.65 23.48
CA VAL A 281 -26.32 3.79 23.09
C VAL A 281 -25.26 4.59 22.34
N LEU A 282 -23.99 4.44 22.72
CA LEU A 282 -22.87 5.11 22.08
C LEU A 282 -22.55 4.49 20.72
N VAL A 283 -22.76 5.25 19.65
CA VAL A 283 -22.32 4.96 18.29
C VAL A 283 -20.99 5.65 18.04
N THR A 284 -19.98 4.91 17.59
CA THR A 284 -18.65 5.43 17.24
C THR A 284 -18.33 5.12 15.78
N ALA A 285 -17.98 6.15 15.00
CA ALA A 285 -17.44 6.01 13.67
C ALA A 285 -15.92 6.23 13.71
N PHE A 286 -15.16 5.25 13.21
CA PHE A 286 -13.70 5.22 13.14
C PHE A 286 -13.27 5.48 11.71
N GLU A 287 -12.61 6.59 11.46
CA GLU A 287 -12.04 6.89 10.14
C GLU A 287 -10.81 6.00 9.89
N ALA A 288 -10.72 5.37 8.72
CA ALA A 288 -9.82 4.26 8.46
C ALA A 288 -8.33 4.65 8.38
N GLU A 289 -8.03 5.85 7.88
CA GLU A 289 -6.66 6.30 7.59
C GLU A 289 -6.03 7.07 8.75
N SER A 290 -6.64 8.18 9.17
CA SER A 290 -6.24 9.04 10.29
C SER A 290 -6.46 8.39 11.67
N ARG A 291 -7.33 7.38 11.74
CA ARG A 291 -7.80 6.72 12.97
C ARG A 291 -8.54 7.65 13.94
N LEU A 292 -9.06 8.78 13.44
CA LEU A 292 -9.96 9.65 14.18
C LEU A 292 -11.26 8.92 14.53
N THR A 293 -11.86 9.30 15.67
CA THR A 293 -13.16 8.78 16.09
C THR A 293 -14.15 9.92 16.28
N THR A 294 -15.36 9.74 15.73
CA THR A 294 -16.49 10.63 15.97
C THR A 294 -17.59 9.84 16.66
N LYS A 295 -18.15 10.42 17.73
CA LYS A 295 -19.03 9.71 18.67
C LYS A 295 -20.36 10.45 18.81
N THR A 296 -21.46 9.71 18.90
CA THR A 296 -22.79 10.23 19.22
C THR A 296 -23.57 9.19 20.02
N SER A 297 -24.60 9.60 20.75
CA SER A 297 -25.52 8.68 21.42
C SER A 297 -26.85 8.62 20.66
N THR A 298 -27.56 7.50 20.74
CA THR A 298 -28.93 7.40 20.23
C THR A 298 -29.94 8.14 21.10
N ASP A 299 -30.97 8.71 20.47
CA ASP A 299 -32.12 9.33 21.16
C ASP A 299 -33.10 8.28 21.71
N ASP A 300 -34.19 8.74 22.36
CA ASP A 300 -35.25 7.89 22.93
C ASP A 300 -35.99 7.01 21.91
N GLN A 301 -35.81 7.25 20.61
CA GLN A 301 -36.36 6.45 19.50
C GLN A 301 -35.29 5.57 18.83
N GLY A 302 -34.07 5.55 19.38
CA GLY A 302 -32.92 4.81 18.88
C GLY A 302 -32.24 5.45 17.67
N HIS A 303 -32.57 6.69 17.30
CA HIS A 303 -31.99 7.37 16.16
C HIS A 303 -30.63 7.99 16.53
N TYR A 304 -29.69 8.00 15.59
CA TYR A 304 -28.42 8.69 15.74
C TYR A 304 -28.12 9.56 14.51
N ARG A 305 -27.25 10.56 14.70
CA ARG A 305 -26.74 11.43 13.64
C ARG A 305 -25.28 11.77 13.90
N LEU A 306 -24.44 11.58 12.90
CA LEU A 306 -23.00 11.90 12.91
C LEU A 306 -22.70 12.90 11.79
N THR A 307 -21.94 13.94 12.11
CA THR A 307 -21.28 14.80 11.11
C THR A 307 -19.86 14.28 10.97
N LEU A 308 -19.48 13.82 9.77
CA LEU A 308 -18.22 13.13 9.51
C LEU A 308 -17.46 13.84 8.38
N ALA A 309 -16.14 13.88 8.45
CA ALA A 309 -15.32 14.32 7.32
C ALA A 309 -15.52 13.39 6.12
N GLU A 310 -15.16 13.85 4.92
CA GLU A 310 -15.00 12.95 3.78
C GLU A 310 -13.95 11.87 4.08
N GLY A 311 -14.27 10.60 3.82
CA GLY A 311 -13.40 9.46 4.12
C GLY A 311 -14.15 8.14 4.30
N MET A 312 -13.41 7.08 4.64
CA MET A 312 -13.95 5.74 4.85
C MET A 312 -14.07 5.43 6.34
N TYR A 313 -15.28 5.11 6.80
CA TYR A 313 -15.58 4.90 8.21
C TYR A 313 -15.98 3.47 8.53
N GLU A 314 -15.44 2.91 9.61
CA GLU A 314 -15.93 1.69 10.26
C GLU A 314 -16.78 2.07 11.48
N PHE A 315 -17.95 1.44 11.66
CA PHE A 315 -18.87 1.77 12.74
C PHE A 315 -18.85 0.72 13.85
N SER A 316 -18.90 1.16 15.12
CA SER A 316 -19.20 0.30 16.27
C SER A 316 -20.28 0.93 17.16
N VAL A 317 -20.85 0.06 18.00
CA VAL A 317 -21.95 0.37 18.91
C VAL A 317 -21.63 -0.30 20.24
N SER A 318 -21.62 0.46 21.35
CA SER A 318 -21.22 -0.04 22.67
C SER A 318 -22.43 -0.24 23.60
N MET A 319 -22.73 -1.49 23.93
CA MET A 319 -23.79 -1.86 24.88
C MET A 319 -23.43 -3.19 25.57
N ALA A 320 -23.74 -3.32 26.86
CA ALA A 320 -23.49 -4.56 27.61
C ALA A 320 -24.28 -5.75 27.03
N GLU A 321 -23.62 -6.92 26.94
CA GLU A 321 -24.19 -8.16 26.37
C GLU A 321 -24.83 -8.02 24.98
N ARG A 322 -24.38 -7.04 24.20
CA ARG A 322 -24.74 -6.82 22.80
C ARG A 322 -23.50 -6.46 22.00
N MET A 323 -23.54 -6.74 20.71
CA MET A 323 -22.52 -6.32 19.77
C MET A 323 -23.10 -6.12 18.38
N LEU A 324 -22.40 -5.38 17.53
CA LEU A 324 -22.83 -5.16 16.15
C LEU A 324 -22.82 -6.50 15.37
N GLN A 325 -23.88 -6.75 14.59
CA GLN A 325 -24.04 -8.02 13.86
C GLN A 325 -22.87 -8.35 12.93
N SER A 326 -22.29 -7.32 12.32
CA SER A 326 -21.12 -7.37 11.45
C SER A 326 -20.49 -5.99 11.45
N SER A 327 -19.15 -5.91 11.37
CA SER A 327 -18.48 -4.64 11.06
C SER A 327 -19.07 -4.05 9.78
N GLN A 328 -19.48 -2.78 9.83
CA GLN A 328 -20.00 -2.05 8.68
C GLN A 328 -19.00 -0.95 8.32
N THR A 329 -18.56 -0.94 7.07
CA THR A 329 -17.77 0.14 6.47
C THR A 329 -18.63 0.96 5.52
N LEU A 330 -18.41 2.29 5.50
CA LEU A 330 -19.18 3.22 4.70
C LEU A 330 -18.28 4.34 4.15
N PRO A 331 -18.28 4.62 2.83
CA PRO A 331 -17.77 5.87 2.29
C PRO A 331 -18.68 7.03 2.72
N VAL A 332 -18.09 8.04 3.35
CA VAL A 332 -18.72 9.33 3.61
C VAL A 332 -18.16 10.32 2.60
N LEU A 333 -19.04 10.94 1.83
CA LEU A 333 -18.68 11.93 0.82
C LEU A 333 -18.98 13.35 1.32
N GLY A 334 -18.11 14.30 1.00
CA GLY A 334 -18.30 15.70 1.32
C GLY A 334 -19.65 16.25 0.82
N ASN A 335 -20.32 17.02 1.67
CA ASN A 335 -21.59 17.70 1.40
C ASN A 335 -22.78 16.77 1.07
N THR A 336 -22.72 15.49 1.47
CA THR A 336 -23.83 14.51 1.30
C THR A 336 -24.58 14.22 2.61
N THR A 337 -25.77 13.61 2.51
CA THR A 337 -26.51 13.05 3.67
C THR A 337 -26.88 11.61 3.36
N ARG A 338 -26.47 10.70 4.25
CA ARG A 338 -26.74 9.27 4.17
C ARG A 338 -27.69 8.87 5.29
N ASP A 339 -28.98 9.00 5.01
CA ASP A 339 -30.06 8.53 5.88
C ASP A 339 -30.26 7.01 5.82
N SER A 340 -30.97 6.48 6.83
CA SER A 340 -31.34 5.07 6.97
C SER A 340 -30.14 4.11 6.95
N PHE A 341 -29.02 4.51 7.57
CA PHE A 341 -27.88 3.63 7.83
C PHE A 341 -28.07 2.90 9.17
N ASP A 342 -28.93 1.87 9.18
CA ASP A 342 -29.32 1.21 10.43
C ASP A 342 -28.26 0.21 10.94
N LEU A 343 -27.95 0.31 12.24
CA LEU A 343 -26.96 -0.51 12.93
C LEU A 343 -27.67 -1.59 13.75
N VAL A 344 -27.54 -2.84 13.34
CA VAL A 344 -28.22 -3.97 13.98
C VAL A 344 -27.32 -4.62 15.02
N MET A 345 -27.74 -4.57 16.28
CA MET A 345 -27.12 -5.31 17.37
C MET A 345 -27.69 -6.72 17.48
N VAL A 346 -26.85 -7.65 17.89
CA VAL A 346 -27.19 -9.06 18.18
C VAL A 346 -26.69 -9.42 19.58
N LYS A 347 -27.12 -10.58 20.10
CA LYS A 347 -26.63 -11.08 21.39
C LYS A 347 -25.13 -11.42 21.33
N GLY A 348 -24.67 -11.89 20.17
CA GLY A 348 -23.36 -12.53 20.03
C GLY A 348 -23.34 -13.89 20.73
N GLY A 349 -22.28 -14.65 20.51
CA GLY A 349 -22.05 -15.91 21.21
C GLY A 349 -20.74 -15.86 22.00
N TYR A 350 -20.56 -16.83 22.89
CA TYR A 350 -19.36 -16.96 23.71
C TYR A 350 -18.51 -18.15 23.27
N ILE A 351 -17.22 -17.92 23.09
CA ILE A 351 -16.22 -18.98 23.05
C ILE A 351 -15.67 -19.13 24.46
N ASN A 352 -16.12 -20.17 25.16
CA ASN A 352 -15.54 -20.62 26.42
C ASN A 352 -14.39 -21.57 26.07
N GLY A 353 -13.20 -21.40 26.65
CA GLY A 353 -12.11 -22.31 26.33
C GLY A 353 -11.04 -22.42 27.40
N ALA A 354 -10.14 -23.38 27.18
CA ALA A 354 -9.00 -23.63 28.06
C ALA A 354 -7.73 -23.89 27.25
N ILE A 355 -6.57 -23.46 27.76
CA ILE A 355 -5.26 -23.84 27.22
C ILE A 355 -4.81 -25.16 27.88
N ALA A 356 -4.65 -26.21 27.07
CA ALA A 356 -4.19 -27.52 27.54
C ALA A 356 -2.66 -27.55 27.69
N THR A 357 -2.17 -26.90 28.73
CA THR A 357 -0.76 -26.91 29.14
C THR A 357 -0.59 -27.58 30.51
N ARG A 358 0.64 -28.05 30.80
CA ARG A 358 1.09 -28.40 32.17
C ARG A 358 2.09 -27.39 32.73
N ASP A 359 2.50 -26.43 31.91
CA ASP A 359 3.44 -25.38 32.25
C ASP A 359 2.69 -24.16 32.80
N GLU A 360 3.36 -23.31 33.59
CA GLU A 360 2.78 -22.07 34.08
C GLU A 360 2.38 -21.13 32.93
N ILE A 361 1.21 -20.50 33.05
CA ILE A 361 0.67 -19.62 32.03
C ILE A 361 1.27 -18.21 32.23
N PRO A 362 1.89 -17.61 31.18
CA PRO A 362 2.47 -16.27 31.30
C PRO A 362 1.44 -15.22 31.73
N ALA A 363 1.78 -14.44 32.75
CA ALA A 363 0.96 -13.32 33.20
C ALA A 363 0.69 -12.33 32.04
N GLY A 364 -0.58 -11.92 31.89
CA GLY A 364 -1.01 -11.03 30.82
C GLY A 364 -1.28 -11.69 29.46
N LEU A 365 -1.26 -13.03 29.37
CA LEU A 365 -1.68 -13.75 28.16
C LEU A 365 -3.14 -13.46 27.81
N ARG A 366 -3.44 -13.28 26.52
CA ARG A 366 -4.79 -13.05 26.00
C ARG A 366 -5.09 -13.93 24.79
N ILE A 367 -6.37 -14.15 24.52
CA ILE A 367 -6.90 -14.74 23.29
C ILE A 367 -7.51 -13.63 22.43
N ALA A 368 -7.08 -13.53 21.16
CA ALA A 368 -7.58 -12.56 20.20
C ALA A 368 -8.15 -13.26 18.95
N VAL A 369 -9.07 -12.60 18.25
CA VAL A 369 -9.54 -13.03 16.91
C VAL A 369 -8.62 -12.45 15.84
N LEU A 370 -8.26 -13.25 14.83
CA LEU A 370 -7.53 -12.78 13.66
C LEU A 370 -8.39 -11.74 12.90
N GLY A 371 -7.79 -10.59 12.56
CA GLY A 371 -8.52 -9.45 11.97
C GLY A 371 -9.11 -8.45 12.99
N ALA A 372 -9.43 -8.88 14.22
CA ALA A 372 -9.90 -7.96 15.26
C ALA A 372 -8.81 -6.98 15.75
N ASN A 373 -7.53 -7.31 15.54
CA ASN A 373 -6.39 -6.45 15.85
C ASN A 373 -6.04 -5.45 14.74
N SER A 374 -6.57 -5.59 13.51
CA SER A 374 -6.35 -4.65 12.39
C SER A 374 -7.49 -3.63 12.25
N SER A 375 -8.71 -4.03 12.60
CA SER A 375 -9.89 -3.15 12.72
C SER A 375 -9.65 -2.03 13.76
N PRO A 376 -9.80 -0.74 13.41
CA PRO A 376 -9.84 0.34 14.40
C PRO A 376 -11.01 0.23 15.37
N SER A 377 -12.15 -0.33 14.93
CA SER A 377 -13.38 -0.36 15.73
C SER A 377 -13.33 -1.32 16.93
N LYS A 378 -12.38 -2.28 16.93
CA LYS A 378 -12.20 -3.32 17.95
C LYS A 378 -13.52 -4.02 18.32
N SER A 379 -14.33 -4.41 17.32
CA SER A 379 -15.61 -5.12 17.53
C SER A 379 -15.51 -6.44 18.33
N THR A 380 -14.30 -6.91 18.67
CA THR A 380 -14.05 -8.01 19.59
C THR A 380 -12.80 -7.72 20.43
N ALA A 381 -12.97 -7.50 21.73
CA ALA A 381 -11.85 -7.27 22.65
C ALA A 381 -11.09 -8.58 22.95
N PRO A 382 -9.73 -8.58 23.01
CA PRO A 382 -8.97 -9.76 23.39
C PRO A 382 -9.24 -10.19 24.84
N ALA A 383 -9.71 -11.42 25.02
CA ALA A 383 -10.05 -11.99 26.33
C ALA A 383 -8.79 -12.34 27.13
N PRO A 384 -8.71 -12.01 28.44
CA PRO A 384 -7.63 -12.49 29.30
C PRO A 384 -7.71 -14.00 29.49
N VAL A 385 -6.54 -14.65 29.60
CA VAL A 385 -6.43 -16.04 30.04
C VAL A 385 -6.20 -16.04 31.55
N GLN A 386 -7.00 -16.81 32.27
CA GLN A 386 -6.93 -16.98 33.72
C GLN A 386 -5.75 -17.89 34.11
N ALA A 387 -5.39 -17.88 35.41
CA ALA A 387 -4.30 -18.71 35.93
C ALA A 387 -4.53 -20.23 35.80
N ASP A 388 -5.80 -20.66 35.72
CA ASP A 388 -6.19 -22.05 35.45
C ASP A 388 -6.23 -22.40 33.94
N GLY A 389 -5.88 -21.42 33.08
CA GLY A 389 -5.89 -21.54 31.63
C GLY A 389 -7.24 -21.34 30.97
N SER A 390 -8.29 -21.06 31.73
CA SER A 390 -9.61 -20.73 31.18
C SER A 390 -9.63 -19.34 30.52
N PHE A 391 -10.49 -19.18 29.52
CA PHE A 391 -10.81 -17.89 28.91
C PHE A 391 -12.26 -17.87 28.41
N ARG A 392 -12.84 -16.67 28.32
CA ARG A 392 -14.18 -16.45 27.77
C ARG A 392 -14.16 -15.25 26.83
N LEU A 393 -14.49 -15.48 25.56
CA LEU A 393 -14.42 -14.48 24.49
C LEU A 393 -15.80 -14.30 23.87
N HIS A 394 -16.33 -13.07 23.88
CA HIS A 394 -17.61 -12.73 23.25
C HIS A 394 -17.38 -12.35 21.78
N VAL A 395 -18.06 -13.02 20.85
CA VAL A 395 -17.85 -12.88 19.40
C VAL A 395 -19.18 -12.77 18.63
N PRO A 396 -19.21 -12.04 17.50
CA PRO A 396 -20.41 -12.01 16.66
C PRO A 396 -20.66 -13.38 16.01
N PRO A 397 -21.87 -13.68 15.52
CA PRO A 397 -22.16 -14.98 14.90
C PRO A 397 -21.30 -15.22 13.65
N GLY A 398 -20.58 -16.33 13.59
CA GLY A 398 -19.66 -16.65 12.49
C GLY A 398 -18.56 -17.64 12.85
N THR A 399 -17.62 -17.85 11.92
CA THR A 399 -16.42 -18.67 12.12
C THR A 399 -15.22 -17.75 12.39
N HIS A 400 -14.57 -17.94 13.53
CA HIS A 400 -13.49 -17.09 14.06
C HIS A 400 -12.19 -17.87 14.15
N HIS A 401 -11.08 -17.34 13.62
CA HIS A 401 -9.75 -17.84 13.94
C HIS A 401 -9.26 -17.17 15.22
N ILE A 402 -9.26 -17.90 16.33
CA ILE A 402 -8.74 -17.42 17.61
C ILE A 402 -7.27 -17.83 17.78
N HIS A 403 -6.49 -16.96 18.41
CA HIS A 403 -5.08 -17.21 18.70
C HIS A 403 -4.67 -16.61 20.05
N ALA A 404 -3.73 -17.26 20.73
CA ALA A 404 -3.04 -16.68 21.87
C ALA A 404 -2.12 -15.52 21.40
N THR A 405 -2.07 -14.41 22.13
CA THR A 405 -1.34 -13.18 21.71
C THR A 405 0.17 -13.35 21.63
N ASN A 406 0.75 -14.29 22.40
CA ASN A 406 2.16 -14.70 22.29
C ASN A 406 2.41 -15.74 21.19
N GLY A 407 1.37 -16.15 20.45
CA GLY A 407 1.46 -17.08 19.34
C GLY A 407 1.57 -18.56 19.71
N ILE A 408 1.31 -19.01 20.95
CA ILE A 408 1.52 -20.42 21.36
C ILE A 408 0.47 -21.42 20.84
N ALA A 409 -0.74 -20.97 20.47
CA ALA A 409 -1.81 -21.84 20.01
C ALA A 409 -2.84 -21.08 19.16
N SER A 410 -3.54 -21.77 18.26
CA SER A 410 -4.67 -21.20 17.49
C SER A 410 -5.68 -22.24 17.01
N ALA A 411 -6.95 -21.85 16.90
CA ALA A 411 -8.07 -22.70 16.45
C ALA A 411 -9.12 -21.91 15.67
N ASN A 412 -9.86 -22.58 14.78
CA ASN A 412 -11.08 -22.03 14.18
C ASN A 412 -12.31 -22.47 14.99
N VAL A 413 -13.20 -21.53 15.32
CA VAL A 413 -14.41 -21.80 16.11
C VAL A 413 -15.62 -21.15 15.45
N THR A 414 -16.65 -21.94 15.13
CA THR A 414 -17.93 -21.43 14.62
C THR A 414 -18.92 -21.28 15.76
N VAL A 415 -19.56 -20.10 15.85
CA VAL A 415 -20.47 -19.71 16.93
C VAL A 415 -21.73 -19.08 16.33
N LYS A 416 -22.92 -19.48 16.79
CA LYS A 416 -24.20 -18.85 16.42
C LYS A 416 -24.60 -17.75 17.40
N ASP A 417 -25.61 -16.97 17.04
CA ASP A 417 -26.13 -15.92 17.92
C ASP A 417 -26.71 -16.51 19.21
N GLY A 418 -26.24 -16.01 20.35
CA GLY A 418 -26.59 -16.49 21.69
C GLY A 418 -26.04 -17.85 22.10
N GLU A 419 -25.21 -18.50 21.27
CA GLU A 419 -24.60 -19.82 21.55
C GLU A 419 -23.38 -19.70 22.48
N GLU A 420 -23.14 -20.71 23.32
CA GLU A 420 -21.86 -20.90 24.01
C GLU A 420 -21.12 -22.11 23.43
N THR A 421 -20.02 -21.86 22.72
CA THR A 421 -19.19 -22.88 22.08
C THR A 421 -17.95 -23.14 22.93
N HIS A 422 -17.60 -24.40 23.12
CA HIS A 422 -16.43 -24.80 23.92
C HIS A 422 -15.24 -25.19 23.02
N VAL A 423 -14.04 -24.69 23.34
CA VAL A 423 -12.81 -24.98 22.59
C VAL A 423 -11.63 -25.27 23.53
N MET A 424 -10.73 -26.15 23.11
CA MET A 424 -9.48 -26.42 23.82
C MET A 424 -8.29 -26.07 22.92
N LEU A 425 -7.46 -25.11 23.38
CA LEU A 425 -6.26 -24.68 22.69
C LEU A 425 -5.07 -25.51 23.16
N VAL A 426 -4.42 -26.23 22.25
CA VAL A 426 -3.24 -27.05 22.54
C VAL A 426 -1.98 -26.28 22.14
N PRO A 427 -1.01 -26.03 23.05
CA PRO A 427 0.27 -25.40 22.71
C PRO A 427 0.99 -26.12 21.56
N GLY A 428 1.53 -25.35 20.61
CA GLY A 428 2.15 -25.89 19.38
C GLY A 428 1.17 -26.42 18.34
N LYS A 429 -0.11 -26.62 18.67
CA LYS A 429 -1.17 -26.87 17.68
C LYS A 429 -1.62 -25.53 17.10
N HIS A 430 -1.12 -25.23 15.92
CA HIS A 430 -1.64 -24.14 15.09
C HIS A 430 -2.60 -24.72 14.07
N GLU A 431 -3.90 -24.50 14.27
CA GLU A 431 -4.76 -24.54 13.09
C GLU A 431 -4.31 -23.45 12.11
N PRO A 432 -4.21 -23.78 10.81
CA PRO A 432 -3.72 -22.85 9.82
C PRO A 432 -4.51 -21.56 9.94
N LYS A 433 -3.81 -20.43 10.07
CA LYS A 433 -4.43 -19.12 9.86
C LYS A 433 -5.20 -19.23 8.54
N PRO A 434 -6.48 -18.81 8.44
CA PRO A 434 -7.08 -18.55 7.15
C PRO A 434 -6.11 -17.58 6.49
N ALA A 435 -5.42 -18.07 5.46
CA ALA A 435 -4.28 -17.37 4.95
C ALA A 435 -4.76 -16.05 4.34
N ALA A 436 -3.88 -15.04 4.29
CA ALA A 436 -3.95 -14.02 3.25
C ALA A 436 -3.59 -14.64 1.88
N ARG A 437 -4.27 -15.74 1.54
CA ARG A 437 -4.31 -16.34 0.23
C ARG A 437 -5.20 -15.43 -0.59
N ARG A 438 -4.64 -14.89 -1.69
CA ARG A 438 -5.43 -14.52 -2.87
C ARG A 438 -6.49 -15.62 -3.10
N PRO A 439 -7.78 -15.32 -3.31
CA PRO A 439 -8.84 -16.32 -3.19
C PRO A 439 -8.95 -17.08 -4.52
N GLY A 440 -7.95 -17.92 -4.81
CA GLY A 440 -8.22 -19.13 -5.55
C GLY A 440 -9.05 -20.03 -4.64
N LEU A 441 -10.27 -20.37 -5.03
CA LEU A 441 -11.29 -21.06 -4.21
C LEU A 441 -10.95 -22.53 -3.83
N ALA A 442 -9.68 -22.91 -3.80
CA ALA A 442 -9.21 -24.22 -3.34
C ALA A 442 -8.89 -24.21 -1.82
N GLY A 443 -9.92 -24.34 -0.98
CA GLY A 443 -9.71 -24.55 0.46
C GLY A 443 -10.91 -24.43 1.40
N MET A 444 -12.05 -23.90 0.95
CA MET A 444 -13.28 -23.91 1.74
C MET A 444 -13.99 -25.27 1.64
N GLN A 445 -14.84 -25.60 2.62
CA GLN A 445 -15.80 -26.69 2.42
C GLN A 445 -16.77 -26.25 1.31
N ALA A 446 -17.18 -27.17 0.42
CA ALA A 446 -17.98 -26.83 -0.77
C ALA A 446 -19.28 -26.04 -0.46
N ASN A 447 -19.83 -26.20 0.74
CA ASN A 447 -21.00 -25.46 1.21
C ASN A 447 -20.69 -23.97 1.50
N ASP A 448 -19.51 -23.65 2.04
CA ASP A 448 -19.11 -22.28 2.34
C ASP A 448 -18.77 -21.51 1.06
N GLU A 449 -18.11 -22.18 0.11
CA GLU A 449 -17.85 -21.69 -1.25
C GLU A 449 -19.17 -21.37 -1.99
N ALA A 450 -20.13 -22.30 -1.97
CA ALA A 450 -21.44 -22.09 -2.58
C ALA A 450 -22.21 -20.94 -1.90
N MET A 451 -22.13 -20.82 -0.57
CA MET A 451 -22.79 -19.74 0.17
C MET A 451 -22.15 -18.37 -0.08
N ALA A 452 -20.81 -18.31 -0.19
CA ALA A 452 -20.09 -17.09 -0.54
C ALA A 452 -20.46 -16.61 -1.95
N ARG A 453 -20.45 -17.51 -2.94
CA ARG A 453 -20.91 -17.20 -4.31
C ARG A 453 -22.37 -16.72 -4.33
N ALA A 454 -23.27 -17.39 -3.62
CA ALA A 454 -24.68 -16.99 -3.54
C ALA A 454 -24.87 -15.59 -2.92
N LYS A 455 -24.08 -15.22 -1.90
CA LYS A 455 -24.08 -13.87 -1.31
C LYS A 455 -23.57 -12.81 -2.29
N LEU A 456 -22.51 -13.10 -3.05
CA LEU A 456 -22.01 -12.18 -4.09
C LEU A 456 -23.02 -11.98 -5.21
N GLU A 457 -23.63 -13.06 -5.68
CA GLU A 457 -24.69 -13.02 -6.69
C GLU A 457 -25.90 -12.20 -6.21
N GLN A 458 -26.30 -12.39 -4.95
CA GLN A 458 -27.34 -11.56 -4.32
C GLN A 458 -26.94 -10.08 -4.25
N ALA A 459 -25.70 -9.76 -3.88
CA ALA A 459 -25.20 -8.39 -3.79
C ALA A 459 -25.17 -7.69 -5.16
N ARG A 460 -24.72 -8.38 -6.23
CA ARG A 460 -24.75 -7.84 -7.59
C ARG A 460 -26.19 -7.62 -8.08
N ASN A 461 -27.09 -8.57 -7.88
CA ASN A 461 -28.48 -8.43 -8.30
C ASN A 461 -29.20 -7.29 -7.54
N ALA A 462 -28.93 -7.12 -6.24
CA ALA A 462 -29.43 -5.98 -5.47
C ALA A 462 -28.87 -4.64 -5.98
N PHE A 463 -27.57 -4.57 -6.32
CA PHE A 463 -26.97 -3.39 -6.93
C PHE A 463 -27.61 -3.05 -8.27
N LYS A 464 -27.81 -4.04 -9.15
CA LYS A 464 -28.45 -3.83 -10.46
C LYS A 464 -29.87 -3.28 -10.33
N ILE A 465 -30.68 -3.81 -9.42
CA ILE A 465 -32.02 -3.28 -9.13
C ILE A 465 -31.95 -1.82 -8.64
N LYS A 466 -30.98 -1.47 -7.78
CA LYS A 466 -30.76 -0.09 -7.33
C LYS A 466 -30.38 0.82 -8.50
N LEU A 467 -29.52 0.36 -9.40
CA LEU A 467 -29.04 1.09 -10.58
C LEU A 467 -30.17 1.34 -11.61
N ASP A 468 -30.98 0.33 -11.90
CA ASP A 468 -32.13 0.42 -12.81
C ASP A 468 -33.17 1.46 -12.32
N GLN A 469 -33.24 1.68 -10.99
CA GLN A 469 -34.15 2.63 -10.34
C GLN A 469 -33.52 4.01 -10.06
N ALA A 470 -32.20 4.15 -10.16
CA ALA A 470 -31.47 5.36 -9.80
C ALA A 470 -31.50 6.41 -10.93
N THR A 471 -31.72 7.67 -10.54
CA THR A 471 -31.54 8.85 -11.42
C THR A 471 -30.06 9.15 -11.65
N VAL A 472 -29.73 9.86 -12.73
CA VAL A 472 -28.34 10.24 -13.07
C VAL A 472 -27.56 10.83 -11.87
N PRO A 473 -28.06 11.82 -11.11
CA PRO A 473 -27.33 12.34 -9.93
C PRO A 473 -27.07 11.27 -8.86
N GLN A 474 -28.01 10.35 -8.63
CA GLN A 474 -27.84 9.25 -7.69
C GLN A 474 -26.79 8.24 -8.18
N ARG A 475 -26.69 8.02 -9.49
CA ARG A 475 -25.66 7.15 -10.09
C ARG A 475 -24.28 7.78 -10.01
N THR A 476 -24.16 9.10 -10.22
CA THR A 476 -22.91 9.83 -9.97
C THR A 476 -22.50 9.73 -8.49
N THR A 477 -23.45 9.85 -7.54
CA THR A 477 -23.17 9.59 -6.12
C THR A 477 -22.69 8.16 -5.87
N MET A 478 -23.35 7.15 -6.47
CA MET A 478 -22.95 5.75 -6.39
C MET A 478 -21.55 5.50 -7.00
N ALA A 479 -21.17 6.19 -8.07
CA ALA A 479 -19.83 6.13 -8.64
C ALA A 479 -18.79 6.61 -7.64
N THR A 480 -19.02 7.75 -6.98
CA THR A 480 -18.11 8.28 -5.96
C THR A 480 -18.04 7.39 -4.72
N GLU A 481 -19.18 6.88 -4.22
CA GLU A 481 -19.22 5.92 -3.10
C GLU A 481 -18.39 4.66 -3.41
N LEU A 482 -18.64 4.03 -4.57
CA LEU A 482 -17.91 2.82 -4.99
C LEU A 482 -16.43 3.09 -5.25
N PHE A 483 -16.06 4.30 -5.71
CA PHE A 483 -14.68 4.64 -5.98
C PHE A 483 -13.87 4.86 -4.69
N GLU A 484 -14.43 5.49 -3.67
CA GLU A 484 -13.78 5.56 -2.35
C GLU A 484 -13.67 4.19 -1.68
N GLN A 485 -14.70 3.34 -1.84
CA GLN A 485 -14.60 1.93 -1.45
C GLN A 485 -13.47 1.21 -2.21
N LEU A 486 -13.32 1.43 -3.51
CA LEU A 486 -12.26 0.85 -4.33
C LEU A 486 -10.87 1.32 -3.88
N LYS A 487 -10.68 2.62 -3.60
CA LYS A 487 -9.43 3.18 -3.05
C LYS A 487 -9.05 2.51 -1.73
N TRP A 488 -10.00 2.36 -0.81
CA TRP A 488 -9.75 1.66 0.46
C TRP A 488 -9.41 0.18 0.26
N GLN A 489 -10.13 -0.51 -0.64
CA GLN A 489 -9.81 -1.90 -0.99
C GLN A 489 -8.42 -2.03 -1.61
N CYS A 490 -8.00 -1.05 -2.43
CA CYS A 490 -6.65 -0.92 -2.97
C CYS A 490 -5.62 -0.66 -1.85
N ALA A 491 -5.90 0.20 -0.87
CA ALA A 491 -4.99 0.45 0.25
C ALA A 491 -4.77 -0.80 1.12
N ASN A 492 -5.83 -1.57 1.39
CA ASN A 492 -5.81 -2.71 2.32
C ASN A 492 -5.35 -4.03 1.65
N ARG A 493 -4.27 -4.64 2.17
CA ARG A 493 -3.70 -5.91 1.68
C ARG A 493 -4.64 -7.11 1.80
N GLU A 494 -5.62 -7.08 2.70
CA GLU A 494 -6.58 -8.17 2.89
C GLU A 494 -7.72 -8.15 1.85
N THR A 495 -7.93 -7.03 1.16
CA THR A 495 -9.02 -6.84 0.17
C THR A 495 -8.54 -6.53 -1.24
N ARG A 496 -7.31 -6.03 -1.42
CA ARG A 496 -6.68 -5.79 -2.72
C ARG A 496 -6.62 -7.09 -3.53
N PHE A 497 -7.09 -7.04 -4.79
CA PHE A 497 -7.14 -8.19 -5.72
C PHE A 497 -7.96 -9.40 -5.22
N GLN A 498 -8.86 -9.20 -4.25
CA GLN A 498 -9.81 -10.23 -3.83
C GLN A 498 -11.14 -10.05 -4.60
N THR A 499 -12.01 -11.06 -4.56
CA THR A 499 -13.32 -11.04 -5.22
C THR A 499 -14.19 -9.81 -4.89
N PRO A 500 -14.25 -9.27 -3.64
CA PRO A 500 -14.97 -8.02 -3.36
C PRO A 500 -14.41 -6.79 -4.08
N TRP A 501 -13.10 -6.73 -4.33
CA TRP A 501 -12.48 -5.65 -5.10
C TRP A 501 -12.86 -5.73 -6.58
N LEU A 502 -12.85 -6.93 -7.17
CA LEU A 502 -13.27 -7.12 -8.55
C LEU A 502 -14.79 -6.93 -8.73
N LEU A 503 -15.60 -7.25 -7.71
CA LEU A 503 -17.02 -6.88 -7.69
C LEU A 503 -17.21 -5.36 -7.71
N THR A 504 -16.45 -4.60 -6.91
CA THR A 504 -16.51 -3.13 -6.90
C THR A 504 -16.07 -2.54 -8.24
N MET A 505 -15.03 -3.08 -8.88
CA MET A 505 -14.65 -2.73 -10.26
C MET A 505 -15.78 -3.01 -11.27
N CYS A 506 -16.42 -4.18 -11.17
CA CYS A 506 -17.55 -4.55 -12.03
C CYS A 506 -18.74 -3.59 -11.84
N GLN A 507 -19.11 -3.27 -10.60
CA GLN A 507 -20.19 -2.34 -10.27
C GLN A 507 -19.93 -0.92 -10.79
N LEU A 508 -18.68 -0.44 -10.71
CA LEU A 508 -18.27 0.84 -11.29
C LEU A 508 -18.40 0.86 -12.82
N ALA A 509 -18.06 -0.24 -13.49
CA ALA A 509 -18.26 -0.37 -14.94
C ALA A 509 -19.74 -0.52 -15.33
N GLU A 510 -20.56 -1.18 -14.50
CA GLU A 510 -22.02 -1.31 -14.70
C GLU A 510 -22.75 0.05 -14.65
N LEU A 511 -22.24 1.04 -13.91
CA LEU A 511 -22.75 2.42 -13.94
C LEU A 511 -22.60 3.09 -15.33
N GLY A 512 -21.69 2.60 -16.17
CA GLY A 512 -21.49 3.08 -17.53
C GLY A 512 -21.13 4.56 -17.60
N GLU A 513 -21.81 5.28 -18.48
CA GLU A 513 -21.56 6.69 -18.80
C GLU A 513 -21.68 7.63 -17.58
N ASP A 514 -22.49 7.25 -16.57
CA ASP A 514 -22.71 8.05 -15.36
C ASP A 514 -21.49 8.08 -14.41
N ALA A 515 -20.55 7.14 -14.55
CA ALA A 515 -19.32 7.07 -13.74
C ALA A 515 -18.12 7.82 -14.37
N VAL A 516 -18.15 8.11 -15.67
CA VAL A 516 -17.02 8.70 -16.40
C VAL A 516 -16.58 10.07 -15.85
N PRO A 517 -17.47 11.01 -15.46
CA PRO A 517 -17.04 12.26 -14.85
C PRO A 517 -16.26 12.08 -13.55
N VAL A 518 -16.68 11.14 -12.70
CA VAL A 518 -16.00 10.85 -11.42
C VAL A 518 -14.64 10.21 -11.69
N LEU A 519 -14.58 9.19 -12.55
CA LEU A 519 -13.34 8.49 -12.87
C LEU A 519 -12.31 9.42 -13.55
N THR A 520 -12.74 10.29 -14.46
CA THR A 520 -11.84 11.23 -15.15
C THR A 520 -11.35 12.36 -14.24
N ASP A 521 -12.14 12.81 -13.27
CA ASP A 521 -11.70 13.77 -12.25
C ASP A 521 -10.68 13.15 -11.29
N GLN A 522 -10.97 11.95 -10.78
CA GLN A 522 -10.04 11.19 -9.93
C GLN A 522 -8.73 10.84 -10.66
N LEU A 523 -8.76 10.66 -11.99
CA LEU A 523 -7.54 10.45 -12.78
C LEU A 523 -6.63 11.70 -12.80
N LYS A 524 -7.21 12.90 -12.70
CA LYS A 524 -6.45 14.17 -12.65
C LYS A 524 -5.80 14.39 -11.29
N SER A 525 -6.40 13.93 -10.19
CA SER A 525 -5.79 14.01 -8.85
C SER A 525 -4.85 12.84 -8.54
N ALA A 526 -5.06 11.66 -9.13
CA ALA A 526 -4.30 10.44 -8.81
C ALA A 526 -2.77 10.60 -8.92
N ASP A 527 -2.09 10.17 -7.86
CA ASP A 527 -0.64 10.19 -7.66
C ASP A 527 -0.06 8.82 -7.25
N ASP A 528 -0.86 7.75 -7.30
CA ASP A 528 -0.42 6.37 -7.06
C ASP A 528 -0.73 5.42 -8.23
N HIS A 529 0.09 4.37 -8.34
CA HIS A 529 0.03 3.42 -9.45
C HIS A 529 -1.23 2.54 -9.45
N MET A 530 -1.84 2.26 -8.29
CA MET A 530 -3.03 1.42 -8.21
C MET A 530 -4.27 2.19 -8.66
N THR A 531 -4.41 3.45 -8.25
CA THR A 531 -5.55 4.29 -8.65
C THR A 531 -5.56 4.52 -10.17
N ILE A 532 -4.44 4.92 -10.77
CA ILE A 532 -4.34 5.16 -12.23
C ILE A 532 -4.71 3.90 -13.02
N ARG A 533 -4.12 2.75 -12.68
CA ARG A 533 -4.35 1.49 -13.42
C ARG A 533 -5.78 0.95 -13.24
N CYS A 534 -6.41 1.16 -12.08
CA CYS A 534 -7.82 0.83 -11.87
C CYS A 534 -8.74 1.74 -12.70
N ILE A 535 -8.52 3.07 -12.67
CA ILE A 535 -9.33 4.00 -13.45
C ILE A 535 -9.22 3.71 -14.94
N ALA A 536 -8.01 3.53 -15.47
CA ALA A 536 -7.82 3.28 -16.91
C ALA A 536 -8.49 1.97 -17.36
N PHE A 537 -8.41 0.90 -16.55
CA PHE A 537 -9.19 -0.32 -16.78
C PHE A 537 -10.71 -0.05 -16.80
N LEU A 538 -11.22 0.73 -15.82
CA LEU A 538 -12.65 1.06 -15.74
C LEU A 538 -13.14 1.88 -16.94
N LEU A 539 -12.37 2.87 -17.37
CA LEU A 539 -12.69 3.70 -18.53
C LEU A 539 -12.70 2.86 -19.83
N ARG A 540 -11.76 1.90 -19.98
CA ARG A 540 -11.81 0.88 -21.04
C ARG A 540 -13.04 -0.01 -20.93
N ALA A 541 -13.40 -0.43 -19.71
CA ALA A 541 -14.54 -1.33 -19.48
C ALA A 541 -15.89 -0.68 -19.78
N ILE A 542 -16.02 0.62 -19.48
CA ILE A 542 -17.19 1.45 -19.79
C ILE A 542 -17.30 1.72 -21.30
N GLY A 543 -16.18 1.96 -21.99
CA GLY A 543 -16.15 2.13 -23.45
C GLY A 543 -16.60 3.52 -23.94
N ASP A 544 -16.53 4.54 -23.09
CA ASP A 544 -17.00 5.90 -23.37
C ASP A 544 -15.84 6.84 -23.74
N GLN A 545 -15.90 7.41 -24.95
CA GLN A 545 -14.85 8.27 -25.51
C GLN A 545 -14.68 9.62 -24.77
N ARG A 546 -15.63 10.04 -23.94
CA ARG A 546 -15.48 11.23 -23.06
C ARG A 546 -14.30 11.09 -22.08
N ALA A 547 -13.81 9.87 -21.89
CA ALA A 547 -12.62 9.55 -21.11
C ALA A 547 -11.28 9.98 -21.78
N VAL A 548 -11.23 10.07 -23.11
CA VAL A 548 -9.97 10.17 -23.88
C VAL A 548 -9.11 11.38 -23.46
N PRO A 549 -9.64 12.61 -23.31
CA PRO A 549 -8.82 13.74 -22.86
C PRO A 549 -8.13 13.54 -21.51
N ALA A 550 -8.78 12.88 -20.55
CA ALA A 550 -8.19 12.62 -19.23
C ALA A 550 -7.16 11.48 -19.26
N LEU A 551 -7.34 10.51 -20.16
CA LEU A 551 -6.34 9.45 -20.39
C LEU A 551 -5.06 10.01 -21.05
N ILE A 552 -5.19 10.93 -22.00
CA ILE A 552 -4.05 11.62 -22.63
C ILE A 552 -3.28 12.44 -21.58
N GLU A 553 -3.98 13.23 -20.76
CA GLU A 553 -3.37 13.98 -19.64
C GLU A 553 -2.73 13.08 -18.57
N ALA A 554 -3.13 11.82 -18.47
CA ALA A 554 -2.54 10.87 -17.54
C ALA A 554 -1.20 10.29 -18.02
N ILE A 555 -0.89 10.33 -19.33
CA ILE A 555 0.34 9.73 -19.90
C ILE A 555 1.60 10.20 -19.13
N PRO A 556 1.89 11.50 -18.92
CA PRO A 556 3.11 11.93 -18.23
C PRO A 556 3.20 11.50 -16.76
N LYS A 557 2.08 11.14 -16.12
CA LYS A 557 2.09 10.63 -14.73
C LYS A 557 2.65 9.22 -14.65
N THR A 558 2.45 8.41 -15.69
CA THR A 558 2.77 6.98 -15.67
C THR A 558 4.28 6.70 -15.55
N VAL A 559 5.14 7.65 -15.96
CA VAL A 559 6.61 7.57 -15.81
C VAL A 559 7.08 7.35 -14.37
N ARG A 560 6.27 7.76 -13.38
CA ARG A 560 6.65 7.72 -11.95
C ARG A 560 6.55 6.33 -11.33
N PHE A 561 5.95 5.36 -12.02
CA PHE A 561 5.46 4.13 -11.39
C PHE A 561 6.09 2.88 -11.99
N SER A 562 7.26 2.50 -11.48
CA SER A 562 7.81 1.16 -11.70
C SER A 562 6.85 0.09 -11.15
N GLY A 563 6.24 -0.70 -12.02
CA GLY A 563 5.29 -1.74 -11.62
C GLY A 563 5.14 -2.83 -12.67
N SER A 564 5.06 -4.08 -12.25
CA SER A 564 4.83 -5.20 -13.16
C SER A 564 3.38 -5.28 -13.64
N ASP A 565 3.21 -5.75 -14.86
CA ASP A 565 1.96 -6.33 -15.36
C ASP A 565 1.67 -7.61 -14.55
N MET A 566 0.41 -7.86 -14.20
CA MET A 566 0.04 -8.87 -13.20
C MET A 566 -0.94 -9.90 -13.76
N GLY A 567 -0.62 -11.18 -13.62
CA GLY A 567 -1.62 -12.24 -13.71
C GLY A 567 -2.42 -12.32 -12.40
N LEU A 568 -3.71 -12.03 -12.48
CA LEU A 568 -4.67 -12.15 -11.39
C LEU A 568 -5.60 -13.34 -11.62
N ARG A 569 -6.28 -13.79 -10.56
CA ARG A 569 -7.18 -14.96 -10.60
C ARG A 569 -8.53 -14.62 -10.00
N GLU A 570 -9.58 -15.14 -10.62
CA GLU A 570 -10.95 -15.13 -10.10
C GLU A 570 -11.64 -16.44 -10.48
N THR A 571 -12.56 -16.91 -9.63
CA THR A 571 -13.24 -18.21 -9.78
C THR A 571 -14.77 -18.12 -9.60
N THR A 572 -15.29 -16.89 -9.50
CA THR A 572 -16.70 -16.52 -9.68
C THR A 572 -16.94 -16.30 -11.19
N PRO A 573 -17.72 -17.15 -11.88
CA PRO A 573 -17.77 -17.20 -13.35
C PRO A 573 -18.05 -15.86 -14.04
N GLU A 574 -18.90 -15.03 -13.47
CA GLU A 574 -19.33 -13.76 -14.05
C GLU A 574 -18.29 -12.66 -13.85
N LEU A 575 -17.56 -12.68 -12.71
CA LEU A 575 -16.51 -11.70 -12.43
C LEU A 575 -15.23 -12.01 -13.23
N ILE A 576 -14.87 -13.29 -13.40
CA ILE A 576 -13.79 -13.65 -14.32
C ILE A 576 -14.17 -13.34 -15.77
N ALA A 577 -15.41 -13.59 -16.19
CA ALA A 577 -15.87 -13.22 -17.54
C ALA A 577 -15.85 -11.70 -17.78
N PHE A 578 -16.21 -10.89 -16.78
CA PHE A 578 -16.04 -9.43 -16.82
C PHE A 578 -14.56 -9.04 -16.99
N ALA A 579 -13.67 -9.61 -16.18
CA ALA A 579 -12.24 -9.30 -16.22
C ALA A 579 -11.59 -9.70 -17.56
N GLN A 580 -11.80 -10.94 -18.00
CA GLN A 580 -11.27 -11.48 -19.26
C GLN A 580 -11.82 -10.77 -20.51
N LYS A 581 -13.06 -10.24 -20.46
CA LYS A 581 -13.62 -9.43 -21.55
C LYS A 581 -12.84 -8.12 -21.78
N HIS A 582 -12.23 -7.57 -20.74
CA HIS A 582 -11.55 -6.27 -20.74
C HIS A 582 -10.02 -6.39 -20.54
N ASP A 583 -9.50 -7.62 -20.63
CA ASP A 583 -8.09 -7.92 -20.62
C ASP A 583 -7.39 -7.37 -21.88
N LEU A 584 -6.15 -6.93 -21.71
CA LEU A 584 -5.27 -6.49 -22.80
C LEU A 584 -4.45 -7.65 -23.38
N ASP A 585 -4.29 -8.72 -22.61
CA ASP A 585 -3.69 -9.97 -23.04
C ASP A 585 -4.78 -11.00 -23.34
N LYS A 586 -4.77 -11.59 -24.54
CA LYS A 586 -5.69 -12.69 -24.88
C LYS A 586 -5.20 -14.00 -24.23
N THR A 587 -5.42 -14.15 -22.93
CA THR A 587 -5.10 -15.39 -22.21
C THR A 587 -6.25 -16.38 -22.29
N ASP A 588 -6.05 -17.52 -22.96
CA ASP A 588 -7.04 -18.62 -23.02
C ASP A 588 -7.08 -19.47 -21.71
N GLU A 589 -6.36 -19.07 -20.65
CA GLU A 589 -6.28 -19.85 -19.40
C GLU A 589 -7.53 -19.63 -18.50
N PRO A 590 -8.29 -20.69 -18.17
CA PRO A 590 -9.52 -20.54 -17.37
C PRO A 590 -9.24 -20.07 -15.94
N GLY A 591 -9.84 -18.94 -15.56
CA GLY A 591 -9.71 -18.39 -14.20
C GLY A 591 -8.59 -17.37 -14.00
N GLU A 592 -7.84 -17.04 -15.06
CA GLU A 592 -6.79 -16.01 -15.02
C GLU A 592 -7.14 -14.80 -15.90
N TYR A 593 -6.62 -13.63 -15.55
CA TYR A 593 -6.68 -12.41 -16.38
C TYR A 593 -5.46 -11.51 -16.10
N GLY A 594 -5.05 -10.77 -17.13
CA GLY A 594 -4.05 -9.72 -17.06
C GLY A 594 -4.59 -8.43 -16.42
N PHE A 595 -3.74 -7.80 -15.62
CA PHE A 595 -3.94 -6.43 -15.13
C PHE A 595 -2.63 -5.65 -15.28
N GLY A 596 -2.56 -4.85 -16.34
CA GLY A 596 -1.38 -4.14 -16.79
C GLY A 596 -0.91 -3.05 -15.83
N ARG A 597 0.35 -2.63 -15.96
CA ARG A 597 0.90 -1.46 -15.25
C ARG A 597 0.19 -0.16 -15.69
N PRO A 598 0.34 0.96 -14.96
CA PRO A 598 -0.38 2.21 -15.26
C PRO A 598 -0.29 2.64 -16.73
N LEU A 599 0.91 2.60 -17.30
CA LEU A 599 1.19 2.90 -18.70
C LEU A 599 0.37 2.02 -19.67
N ARG A 600 0.42 0.70 -19.47
CA ARG A 600 -0.25 -0.31 -20.30
C ARG A 600 -1.78 -0.19 -20.21
N GLU A 601 -2.31 0.08 -19.02
CA GLU A 601 -3.75 0.30 -18.84
C GLU A 601 -4.23 1.61 -19.48
N VAL A 602 -3.47 2.71 -19.34
CA VAL A 602 -3.80 4.01 -19.97
C VAL A 602 -3.80 3.89 -21.49
N PHE A 603 -2.75 3.33 -22.10
CA PHE A 603 -2.72 3.16 -23.55
C PHE A 603 -3.71 2.12 -24.05
N GLY A 604 -3.91 0.99 -23.35
CA GLY A 604 -4.92 0.02 -23.71
C GLY A 604 -6.34 0.58 -23.64
N ALA A 605 -6.60 1.55 -22.76
CA ALA A 605 -7.85 2.31 -22.76
C ALA A 605 -7.94 3.28 -23.95
N LEU A 606 -6.86 4.04 -24.25
CA LEU A 606 -6.82 4.92 -25.41
C LEU A 606 -7.05 4.16 -26.73
N GLU A 607 -6.31 3.08 -26.97
CA GLU A 607 -6.43 2.21 -28.14
C GLU A 607 -7.86 1.64 -28.26
N SER A 608 -8.42 1.11 -27.15
CA SER A 608 -9.78 0.55 -27.15
C SER A 608 -10.89 1.59 -27.37
N LEU A 609 -10.67 2.86 -27.05
CA LEU A 609 -11.65 3.93 -27.20
C LEU A 609 -11.54 4.66 -28.55
N THR A 610 -10.34 4.72 -29.14
CA THR A 610 -10.02 5.54 -30.32
C THR A 610 -9.67 4.74 -31.57
N GLY A 611 -9.33 3.47 -31.41
CA GLY A 611 -8.77 2.62 -32.48
C GLY A 611 -7.37 3.03 -32.94
N GLN A 612 -6.68 3.94 -32.23
CA GLN A 612 -5.33 4.40 -32.60
C GLN A 612 -4.23 3.67 -31.81
N ASP A 613 -3.15 3.35 -32.50
CA ASP A 613 -1.85 2.97 -31.93
C ASP A 613 -0.77 3.85 -32.58
N PHE A 614 -0.06 4.63 -31.77
CA PHE A 614 1.04 5.49 -32.21
C PHE A 614 2.41 4.90 -31.82
N GLY A 615 2.50 3.58 -31.65
CA GLY A 615 3.74 2.91 -31.28
C GLY A 615 4.09 3.09 -29.80
N GLN A 616 3.12 3.39 -28.93
CA GLN A 616 3.31 3.59 -27.48
C GLN A 616 4.12 2.48 -26.75
N ASN A 617 4.22 1.29 -27.35
CA ASN A 617 5.05 0.21 -26.85
C ASN A 617 6.55 0.58 -26.73
N GLU A 618 7.03 1.60 -27.45
CA GLU A 618 8.42 2.09 -27.37
C GLU A 618 8.82 2.60 -25.97
N ILE A 619 7.86 3.08 -25.17
CA ILE A 619 8.10 3.68 -23.85
C ILE A 619 7.78 2.74 -22.68
N ASN A 620 7.47 1.47 -22.96
CA ASN A 620 7.06 0.44 -21.99
C ASN A 620 8.09 0.10 -20.88
N PHE A 621 9.33 0.58 -20.99
CA PHE A 621 10.40 0.35 -20.01
C PHE A 621 11.19 1.63 -19.71
N CYS A 622 10.55 2.79 -19.94
CA CYS A 622 11.13 4.12 -19.76
C CYS A 622 10.68 4.80 -18.45
N GLU A 623 10.06 4.06 -17.52
CA GLU A 623 9.71 4.57 -16.18
C GLU A 623 10.97 4.96 -15.36
N TRP A 624 10.81 5.79 -14.33
CA TRP A 624 11.90 6.18 -13.43
C TRP A 624 12.44 5.01 -12.61
N ASN A 625 13.77 4.89 -12.52
CA ASN A 625 14.45 3.96 -11.61
C ASN A 625 15.09 4.71 -10.42
N GLY A 626 15.23 4.02 -9.28
CA GLY A 626 15.57 4.64 -7.98
C GLY A 626 16.89 5.43 -7.94
N ASP A 627 17.92 4.94 -8.64
CA ASP A 627 19.28 5.51 -8.60
C ASP A 627 19.57 6.53 -9.72
N GLU A 628 18.59 6.85 -10.57
CA GLU A 628 18.79 7.72 -11.74
C GLU A 628 18.90 9.20 -11.35
N PRO A 629 19.84 9.97 -11.93
CA PRO A 629 19.93 11.42 -11.74
C PRO A 629 18.69 12.18 -12.22
N GLU A 630 18.50 13.38 -11.68
CA GLU A 630 17.40 14.29 -12.05
C GLU A 630 17.38 14.62 -13.56
N SER A 631 18.55 14.75 -14.20
CA SER A 631 18.69 14.95 -15.65
C SER A 631 18.06 13.81 -16.47
N ILE A 632 18.27 12.56 -16.06
CA ILE A 632 17.70 11.37 -16.70
C ILE A 632 16.19 11.29 -16.45
N ARG A 633 15.75 11.57 -15.20
CA ARG A 633 14.32 11.62 -14.85
C ARG A 633 13.56 12.66 -15.66
N ARG A 634 14.17 13.81 -15.94
CA ARG A 634 13.63 14.86 -16.82
C ARG A 634 13.58 14.42 -18.27
N ARG A 635 14.65 13.84 -18.82
CA ARG A 635 14.65 13.30 -20.21
C ARG A 635 13.53 12.26 -20.38
N LYS A 636 13.36 11.34 -19.42
CA LYS A 636 12.24 10.39 -19.38
C LYS A 636 10.87 11.06 -19.27
N LEU A 637 10.70 12.06 -18.40
CA LEU A 637 9.44 12.80 -18.29
C LEU A 637 9.09 13.50 -19.61
N GLN A 638 10.09 14.10 -20.28
CA GLN A 638 9.89 14.75 -21.58
C GLN A 638 9.51 13.78 -22.69
N LEU A 639 10.07 12.57 -22.70
CA LEU A 639 9.63 11.53 -23.62
C LEU A 639 8.12 11.25 -23.47
N PHE A 640 7.64 11.09 -22.23
CA PHE A 640 6.20 10.86 -21.98
C PHE A 640 5.35 12.11 -22.28
N GLN A 641 5.87 13.32 -22.06
CA GLN A 641 5.21 14.57 -22.45
C GLN A 641 5.14 14.74 -23.98
N ARG A 642 6.18 14.35 -24.73
CA ARG A 642 6.17 14.28 -26.21
C ARG A 642 5.11 13.31 -26.70
N THR A 643 5.02 12.11 -26.09
CA THR A 643 3.95 11.15 -26.41
C THR A 643 2.56 11.72 -26.10
N ALA A 644 2.38 12.37 -24.94
CA ALA A 644 1.11 13.02 -24.60
C ALA A 644 0.74 14.15 -25.58
N ASN A 645 1.72 14.96 -26.00
CA ASN A 645 1.52 16.01 -27.00
C ASN A 645 1.14 15.44 -28.37
N HIS A 646 1.73 14.31 -28.80
CA HIS A 646 1.35 13.66 -30.05
C HIS A 646 -0.13 13.23 -30.05
N TRP A 647 -0.56 12.57 -28.97
CA TRP A 647 -1.97 12.23 -28.75
C TRP A 647 -2.88 13.46 -28.65
N ALA A 648 -2.42 14.53 -27.99
CA ALA A 648 -3.18 15.79 -27.84
C ALA A 648 -3.37 16.52 -29.18
N THR A 649 -2.32 16.62 -29.99
CA THR A 649 -2.38 17.18 -31.36
C THR A 649 -3.38 16.40 -32.21
N TRP A 650 -3.25 15.06 -32.27
CA TRP A 650 -4.19 14.20 -32.99
C TRP A 650 -5.64 14.44 -32.55
N TRP A 651 -5.90 14.46 -31.24
CA TRP A 651 -7.24 14.69 -30.70
C TRP A 651 -7.79 16.08 -31.07
N ASN A 652 -6.97 17.11 -30.96
CA ASN A 652 -7.38 18.49 -31.27
C ASN A 652 -7.70 18.66 -32.76
N GLU A 653 -6.95 18.00 -33.65
CA GLU A 653 -7.13 18.02 -35.11
C GLU A 653 -8.33 17.22 -35.63
N LEU A 654 -8.97 16.37 -34.79
CA LEU A 654 -10.19 15.66 -35.19
C LEU A 654 -11.32 16.65 -35.55
N PRO A 655 -12.13 16.36 -36.58
CA PRO A 655 -13.38 17.09 -36.85
C PRO A 655 -14.29 17.10 -35.62
N GLU A 656 -14.99 18.20 -35.35
CA GLU A 656 -15.95 18.26 -34.23
C GLU A 656 -17.08 17.21 -34.36
N SER A 657 -17.42 16.76 -35.58
CA SER A 657 -18.37 15.66 -35.82
C SER A 657 -17.90 14.30 -35.28
N ASP A 658 -16.59 14.16 -35.08
CA ASP A 658 -15.93 12.92 -34.67
C ASP A 658 -15.61 12.96 -33.16
N LYS A 659 -15.94 14.07 -32.49
CA LYS A 659 -15.87 14.27 -31.04
C LYS A 659 -17.29 14.28 -30.46
N ILE A 660 -17.44 13.93 -29.17
CA ILE A 660 -18.76 13.92 -28.51
C ILE A 660 -19.11 15.33 -28.00
N ASP A 661 -20.13 15.95 -28.61
CA ASP A 661 -20.71 17.33 -28.53
C ASP A 661 -20.67 18.17 -27.23
N HIS A 662 -20.11 17.70 -26.12
CA HIS A 662 -19.89 18.47 -24.89
C HIS A 662 -18.60 18.14 -24.12
N TRP A 663 -17.80 17.17 -24.61
CA TRP A 663 -16.47 16.82 -24.08
C TRP A 663 -15.37 17.04 -25.14
N THR A 664 -15.70 17.78 -26.21
CA THR A 664 -14.82 18.15 -27.32
C THR A 664 -13.72 19.16 -26.94
N ARG A 665 -13.34 19.24 -25.66
CA ARG A 665 -12.35 20.19 -25.17
C ARG A 665 -11.02 19.97 -25.88
N GLU A 666 -10.36 21.08 -26.22
CA GLU A 666 -8.96 21.06 -26.59
C GLU A 666 -8.13 20.55 -25.40
N ILE A 667 -7.14 19.72 -25.71
CA ILE A 667 -6.13 19.25 -24.77
C ILE A 667 -4.94 20.20 -24.87
N PRO A 668 -4.53 20.87 -23.78
CA PRO A 668 -3.38 21.77 -23.83
C PRO A 668 -2.11 21.03 -24.24
N ILE A 669 -1.38 21.58 -25.21
CA ILE A 669 -0.04 21.11 -25.55
C ILE A 669 0.92 21.49 -24.40
N ILE A 670 1.66 20.51 -23.91
CA ILE A 670 2.62 20.67 -22.83
C ILE A 670 3.88 21.33 -23.40
N GLU A 671 4.24 22.50 -22.89
CA GLU A 671 5.54 23.14 -23.19
C GLU A 671 6.67 22.28 -22.60
N LEU A 672 7.63 21.91 -23.45
CA LEU A 672 8.77 21.08 -23.07
C LEU A 672 9.92 21.99 -22.64
N GLU A 673 10.40 21.85 -21.40
CA GLU A 673 11.56 22.59 -20.90
C GLU A 673 12.83 22.28 -21.73
N SER A 674 13.79 23.18 -21.79
CA SER A 674 15.14 22.82 -22.25
C SER A 674 15.87 22.05 -21.14
N ILE A 675 16.47 20.91 -21.46
CA ILE A 675 17.38 20.20 -20.54
C ILE A 675 18.80 20.48 -21.00
N ASP A 676 19.60 21.08 -20.13
CA ASP A 676 21.03 21.30 -20.40
C ASP A 676 21.78 19.95 -20.46
N ASP A 677 22.75 19.88 -21.37
CA ASP A 677 23.67 18.74 -21.46
C ASP A 677 24.59 18.67 -20.24
N GLN A 678 24.80 17.46 -19.73
CA GLN A 678 25.59 17.29 -18.51
C GLN A 678 27.06 17.19 -18.84
N THR A 679 27.78 18.30 -18.67
CA THR A 679 29.25 18.29 -18.73
C THR A 679 29.82 17.64 -17.46
N ILE A 680 30.17 16.36 -17.56
CA ILE A 680 30.92 15.64 -16.52
C ILE A 680 32.41 16.00 -16.67
N ALA A 681 33.05 16.42 -15.57
CA ALA A 681 34.48 16.72 -15.59
C ALA A 681 35.30 15.43 -15.83
N PRO A 682 36.36 15.44 -16.66
CA PRO A 682 37.06 14.22 -17.06
C PRO A 682 37.60 13.37 -15.90
N ASP A 683 38.06 14.03 -14.85
CA ASP A 683 38.65 13.47 -13.64
C ASP A 683 37.61 13.15 -12.54
N ALA A 684 36.34 13.49 -12.73
CA ALA A 684 35.30 13.27 -11.74
C ALA A 684 35.16 11.78 -11.37
N PRO A 685 35.06 11.44 -10.07
CA PRO A 685 34.78 10.08 -9.65
C PRO A 685 33.35 9.68 -10.04
N LEU A 686 33.22 8.53 -10.70
CA LEU A 686 31.97 7.97 -11.18
C LEU A 686 31.60 6.69 -10.43
N ARG A 687 30.32 6.33 -10.49
CA ARG A 687 29.77 5.04 -10.07
C ARG A 687 28.77 4.53 -11.09
N LEU A 688 28.57 3.22 -11.12
CA LEU A 688 27.55 2.57 -11.94
C LEU A 688 26.18 2.61 -11.22
N THR A 689 25.09 2.70 -11.97
CA THR A 689 23.72 2.47 -11.49
C THR A 689 23.27 1.04 -11.78
N ALA A 690 22.02 0.70 -11.44
CA ALA A 690 21.42 -0.58 -11.83
C ALA A 690 21.49 -0.84 -13.35
N THR A 691 21.90 -2.05 -13.72
CA THR A 691 22.02 -2.55 -15.10
C THR A 691 20.65 -2.83 -15.73
N GLN A 692 20.44 -2.44 -16.99
CA GLN A 692 19.42 -3.04 -17.86
C GLN A 692 20.09 -4.12 -18.72
N SER A 693 19.71 -5.39 -18.53
CA SER A 693 20.37 -6.56 -19.13
C SER A 693 19.46 -7.42 -20.01
N GLY A 694 20.09 -8.23 -20.85
CA GLY A 694 19.42 -9.14 -21.78
C GLY A 694 18.73 -8.44 -22.96
N MET A 695 19.09 -7.19 -23.25
CA MET A 695 18.51 -6.39 -24.33
C MET A 695 18.92 -6.97 -25.69
N ILE A 696 18.06 -6.82 -26.70
CA ILE A 696 18.32 -7.28 -28.08
C ILE A 696 17.97 -6.12 -29.02
N ILE A 697 18.91 -5.73 -29.87
CA ILE A 697 18.69 -4.75 -30.95
C ILE A 697 18.96 -5.41 -32.31
N GLY A 698 17.99 -5.34 -33.22
CA GLY A 698 18.00 -6.03 -34.51
C GLY A 698 18.16 -5.07 -35.70
N PRO A 699 18.57 -5.58 -36.87
CA PRO A 699 18.75 -4.76 -38.08
C PRO A 699 17.43 -4.19 -38.61
N PRO A 700 17.44 -3.03 -39.31
CA PRO A 700 16.27 -2.44 -39.98
C PRO A 700 15.91 -3.20 -41.27
N SER A 701 15.70 -4.51 -41.20
CA SER A 701 15.39 -5.37 -42.34
C SER A 701 14.29 -6.37 -41.98
N GLU A 702 13.71 -7.07 -42.96
CA GLU A 702 12.73 -8.15 -42.73
C GLU A 702 13.19 -9.16 -41.67
N ARG A 703 14.50 -9.45 -41.61
CA ARG A 703 15.09 -10.38 -40.62
C ARG A 703 15.04 -9.87 -39.18
N GLY A 704 14.89 -8.56 -38.99
CA GLY A 704 14.77 -7.86 -37.71
C GLY A 704 13.42 -7.17 -37.50
N GLU A 705 12.42 -7.39 -38.37
CA GLU A 705 11.10 -6.70 -38.35
C GLU A 705 10.36 -6.82 -37.00
N HIS A 706 10.62 -7.89 -36.25
CA HIS A 706 10.03 -8.10 -34.93
C HIS A 706 10.83 -7.45 -33.78
N ALA A 707 12.13 -7.19 -33.96
CA ALA A 707 13.00 -6.54 -32.99
C ALA A 707 12.81 -5.00 -32.96
N PRO A 708 13.17 -4.31 -31.88
CA PRO A 708 13.56 -2.90 -31.96
C PRO A 708 14.86 -2.75 -32.76
N ASN A 709 14.99 -1.64 -33.48
CA ASN A 709 16.13 -1.32 -34.35
C ASN A 709 17.00 -0.18 -33.81
N PHE A 710 16.43 0.68 -32.96
CA PHE A 710 17.08 1.86 -32.39
C PHE A 710 16.96 1.86 -30.86
N ILE A 711 17.91 2.49 -30.17
CA ILE A 711 17.83 2.77 -28.73
C ILE A 711 18.41 4.14 -28.39
N ASP A 712 17.68 4.84 -27.53
CA ASP A 712 18.06 6.02 -26.73
C ASP A 712 18.57 5.48 -25.37
N LEU A 713 19.83 5.78 -25.03
CA LEU A 713 20.50 5.22 -23.87
C LEU A 713 20.09 5.91 -22.57
N GLU A 714 19.69 7.19 -22.60
CA GLU A 714 19.23 7.97 -21.45
C GLU A 714 17.88 7.46 -20.94
N THR A 715 16.88 7.45 -21.82
CA THR A 715 15.51 7.06 -21.47
C THR A 715 15.34 5.54 -21.48
N GLY A 716 16.09 4.84 -22.32
CA GLY A 716 15.89 3.42 -22.62
C GLY A 716 14.80 3.16 -23.66
N ARG A 717 14.32 4.20 -24.38
CA ARG A 717 13.34 4.05 -25.47
C ARG A 717 13.93 3.17 -26.56
N MET A 718 13.18 2.15 -26.96
CA MET A 718 13.57 1.24 -28.03
C MET A 718 12.51 1.27 -29.14
N ALA A 719 12.92 1.68 -30.34
CA ALA A 719 12.02 1.93 -31.47
C ALA A 719 12.31 1.04 -32.68
N LYS A 720 11.32 0.88 -33.55
CA LYS A 720 11.46 0.19 -34.84
C LYS A 720 11.69 1.19 -35.96
N LEU A 721 12.19 0.74 -37.11
CA LEU A 721 12.22 1.57 -38.31
C LEU A 721 10.78 1.99 -38.72
N PRO A 722 10.49 3.30 -38.80
CA PRO A 722 9.22 3.82 -39.30
C PRO A 722 8.86 3.28 -40.68
N GLU A 723 7.57 3.05 -40.92
CA GLU A 723 7.09 2.47 -42.17
C GLU A 723 7.47 3.29 -43.41
N ARG A 724 7.55 4.62 -43.28
CA ARG A 724 7.98 5.54 -44.36
C ARG A 724 9.38 5.26 -44.92
N PHE A 725 10.25 4.58 -44.16
CA PHE A 725 11.61 4.22 -44.60
C PHE A 725 11.72 2.76 -45.09
N ARG A 726 10.64 1.97 -45.02
CA ARG A 726 10.63 0.60 -45.53
C ARG A 726 10.51 0.60 -47.05
N ASN A 727 11.25 -0.29 -47.71
CA ASN A 727 11.26 -0.51 -49.17
C ASN A 727 11.85 0.61 -50.04
N ALA A 728 12.44 1.66 -49.46
CA ALA A 728 13.18 2.67 -50.20
C ALA A 728 14.66 2.29 -50.35
N GLU A 729 15.19 2.28 -51.58
CA GLU A 729 16.61 2.07 -51.80
C GLU A 729 17.43 3.32 -51.38
N SER A 730 18.49 3.11 -50.61
CA SER A 730 19.52 4.12 -50.32
C SER A 730 19.12 5.34 -49.45
N LEU A 731 18.28 5.16 -48.42
CA LEU A 731 17.92 6.24 -47.46
C LEU A 731 18.76 6.29 -46.16
N GLN A 732 19.99 5.75 -46.13
CA GLN A 732 20.74 5.63 -44.86
C GLN A 732 20.99 7.00 -44.19
N ASP A 733 21.35 8.03 -44.95
CA ASP A 733 21.59 9.39 -44.41
C ASP A 733 20.31 10.01 -43.84
N GLU A 734 19.14 9.73 -44.44
CA GLU A 734 17.83 10.20 -43.96
C GLU A 734 17.37 9.46 -42.71
N ILE A 735 17.62 8.14 -42.64
CA ILE A 735 17.39 7.33 -41.44
C ILE A 735 18.26 7.84 -40.29
N ASP A 736 19.53 8.15 -40.56
CA ASP A 736 20.46 8.68 -39.55
C ASP A 736 20.07 10.09 -39.12
N ALA A 737 19.64 10.96 -40.04
CA ALA A 737 19.13 12.29 -39.71
C ALA A 737 17.88 12.22 -38.82
N TRP A 738 16.91 11.38 -39.19
CA TRP A 738 15.71 11.14 -38.36
C TRP A 738 16.06 10.54 -37.01
N ALA A 739 16.95 9.55 -36.95
CA ALA A 739 17.29 8.89 -35.70
C ALA A 739 17.96 9.84 -34.69
N ARG A 740 18.78 10.79 -35.16
CA ARG A 740 19.32 11.87 -34.31
C ARG A 740 18.23 12.85 -33.84
N ASP A 741 17.30 13.23 -34.71
CA ASP A 741 16.19 14.14 -34.37
C ASP A 741 15.25 13.54 -33.29
N GLU A 742 15.06 12.22 -33.31
CA GLU A 742 14.32 11.48 -32.28
C GLU A 742 15.10 11.24 -30.98
N GLY A 743 16.42 11.47 -30.96
CA GLY A 743 17.30 11.22 -29.81
C GLY A 743 17.83 9.79 -29.68
N PHE A 744 17.99 9.03 -30.76
CA PHE A 744 18.56 7.67 -30.71
C PHE A 744 20.10 7.67 -30.85
N ASP A 745 20.77 7.00 -29.92
CA ASP A 745 22.23 6.86 -29.90
C ASP A 745 22.74 5.71 -30.76
N LEU A 746 22.02 4.58 -30.74
CA LEU A 746 22.50 3.32 -31.31
C LEU A 746 21.47 2.66 -32.22
N MET A 747 21.98 1.90 -33.18
CA MET A 747 21.23 1.19 -34.20
C MET A 747 21.72 -0.25 -34.33
N GLY A 748 20.81 -1.22 -34.38
CA GLY A 748 21.15 -2.59 -34.77
C GLY A 748 21.41 -2.67 -36.27
N ILE A 749 22.44 -3.40 -36.71
CA ILE A 749 22.76 -3.60 -38.14
C ILE A 749 23.17 -5.04 -38.44
N GLU A 750 23.00 -5.49 -39.69
CA GLU A 750 23.58 -6.75 -40.20
C GLU A 750 24.83 -6.40 -41.02
N ALA A 751 26.00 -6.52 -40.38
CA ALA A 751 27.28 -6.28 -41.02
C ALA A 751 27.59 -7.39 -42.03
N LYS A 752 28.07 -7.00 -43.22
CA LYS A 752 28.47 -7.90 -44.31
C LYS A 752 29.98 -7.74 -44.54
N PRO A 753 30.83 -8.52 -43.85
CA PRO A 753 32.28 -8.43 -44.02
C PRO A 753 32.73 -8.95 -45.39
N ASP A 754 33.87 -8.47 -45.89
CA ASP A 754 34.47 -8.94 -47.15
C ASP A 754 34.80 -10.45 -47.13
N SER A 755 35.02 -11.02 -45.94
CA SER A 755 35.19 -12.45 -45.74
C SER A 755 34.44 -12.93 -44.50
N GLY A 756 33.70 -14.04 -44.66
CA GLY A 756 32.87 -14.65 -43.61
C GLY A 756 31.36 -14.43 -43.81
N PRO A 757 30.51 -15.05 -42.97
CA PRO A 757 29.07 -14.84 -43.01
C PRO A 757 28.69 -13.45 -42.45
N PRO A 758 27.53 -12.89 -42.86
CA PRO A 758 26.97 -11.71 -42.22
C PRO A 758 26.67 -11.96 -40.73
N TYR A 759 26.76 -10.92 -39.91
CA TYR A 759 26.51 -10.98 -38.47
C TYR A 759 25.83 -9.72 -37.95
N TYR A 760 25.01 -9.84 -36.90
CA TYR A 760 24.44 -8.68 -36.23
C TYR A 760 25.46 -8.02 -35.30
N THR A 761 25.48 -6.69 -35.35
CA THR A 761 26.27 -5.83 -34.46
C THR A 761 25.52 -4.53 -34.22
N ILE A 762 26.08 -3.65 -33.39
CA ILE A 762 25.50 -2.35 -33.03
C ILE A 762 26.32 -1.26 -33.70
N ARG A 763 25.68 -0.22 -34.24
CA ARG A 763 26.29 0.99 -34.78
C ARG A 763 25.91 2.21 -33.95
N THR A 764 26.83 3.15 -33.75
CA THR A 764 26.57 4.47 -33.15
C THR A 764 25.97 5.42 -34.17
N ILE A 765 25.06 6.30 -33.73
CA ILE A 765 24.38 7.35 -34.53
C ILE A 765 24.68 8.74 -33.96
N ASN A 766 24.42 8.90 -32.66
CA ASN A 766 24.65 10.12 -31.87
C ASN A 766 25.56 9.84 -30.67
N ALA A 767 26.57 8.99 -30.84
CA ALA A 767 27.44 8.60 -29.73
C ALA A 767 28.89 8.36 -30.18
N THR A 768 29.82 8.55 -29.25
CA THR A 768 31.22 8.14 -29.40
C THR A 768 31.48 6.90 -28.55
N ALA A 769 32.34 6.00 -29.02
CA ALA A 769 32.57 4.72 -28.37
C ALA A 769 34.04 4.31 -28.32
N PHE A 770 34.39 3.60 -27.25
CA PHE A 770 35.74 3.12 -26.96
C PHE A 770 35.67 1.71 -26.37
N GLU A 771 36.41 0.76 -26.93
CA GLU A 771 36.48 -0.61 -26.45
C GLU A 771 37.44 -0.72 -25.26
N LEU A 772 36.94 -1.26 -24.15
CA LEU A 772 37.70 -1.56 -22.94
C LEU A 772 38.41 -2.92 -23.04
N PRO A 773 39.52 -3.14 -22.32
CA PRO A 773 40.15 -4.45 -22.19
C PRO A 773 39.15 -5.55 -21.80
N ALA A 774 39.22 -6.71 -22.46
CA ALA A 774 38.25 -7.80 -22.33
C ALA A 774 38.19 -8.43 -20.92
N GLU A 775 39.21 -8.21 -20.09
CA GLU A 775 39.21 -8.54 -18.66
C GLU A 775 38.13 -7.80 -17.86
N HIS A 776 37.65 -6.64 -18.34
CA HIS A 776 36.56 -5.90 -17.70
C HIS A 776 35.15 -6.44 -18.00
N TRP A 777 35.03 -7.65 -18.55
CA TRP A 777 33.74 -8.31 -18.72
C TRP A 777 33.10 -8.61 -17.35
N ARG A 778 32.14 -7.78 -16.94
CA ARG A 778 31.43 -7.79 -15.63
C ARG A 778 32.27 -7.39 -14.41
N GLU A 779 33.57 -7.20 -14.57
CA GLU A 779 34.47 -6.65 -13.53
C GLU A 779 34.96 -5.26 -13.96
N PRO A 780 34.22 -4.17 -13.64
CA PRO A 780 34.58 -2.83 -14.09
C PRO A 780 35.94 -2.38 -13.52
N PRO A 781 36.66 -1.47 -14.20
CA PRO A 781 37.92 -0.93 -13.72
C PRO A 781 37.80 -0.34 -12.31
N ALA A 782 38.84 -0.52 -11.48
CA ALA A 782 38.85 -0.05 -10.09
C ALA A 782 38.79 1.48 -9.95
N VAL A 783 39.16 2.21 -11.00
CA VAL A 783 39.00 3.67 -11.11
C VAL A 783 37.94 3.94 -12.17
N LEU A 784 36.86 4.61 -11.78
CA LEU A 784 35.82 5.06 -12.70
C LEU A 784 35.89 6.59 -12.81
N SER A 785 36.50 7.08 -13.89
CA SER A 785 36.44 8.46 -14.37
C SER A 785 36.52 8.45 -15.89
N LEU A 786 36.05 9.50 -16.57
CA LEU A 786 36.09 9.53 -18.04
C LEU A 786 37.53 9.49 -18.56
N GLU A 787 38.42 10.28 -17.96
CA GLU A 787 39.86 10.31 -18.29
C GLU A 787 40.49 8.92 -18.14
N HIS A 788 40.23 8.22 -17.03
CA HIS A 788 40.80 6.89 -16.82
C HIS A 788 40.26 5.89 -17.83
N LEU A 789 38.93 5.78 -17.95
CA LEU A 789 38.27 4.82 -18.83
C LEU A 789 38.68 5.04 -20.29
N GLN A 790 38.78 6.30 -20.75
CA GLN A 790 39.31 6.62 -22.07
C GLN A 790 40.79 6.21 -22.20
N SER A 791 41.64 6.48 -21.21
CA SER A 791 43.08 6.17 -21.28
C SER A 791 43.42 4.67 -21.40
N ILE A 792 42.58 3.78 -20.87
CA ILE A 792 42.76 2.32 -20.94
C ILE A 792 42.06 1.68 -22.14
N SER A 793 41.20 2.43 -22.83
CA SER A 793 40.36 1.97 -23.94
C SER A 793 40.99 2.24 -25.31
N LYS A 794 40.40 1.66 -26.36
CA LYS A 794 40.74 1.94 -27.76
C LYS A 794 39.54 2.60 -28.45
N PRO A 795 39.69 3.75 -29.14
CA PRO A 795 38.62 4.30 -29.95
C PRO A 795 38.13 3.29 -30.98
N THR A 796 36.82 3.11 -31.09
CA THR A 796 36.23 2.22 -32.09
C THR A 796 35.82 3.00 -33.34
N ALA A 797 35.64 2.29 -34.45
CA ALA A 797 34.85 2.82 -35.57
C ALA A 797 33.36 2.93 -35.16
N GLU A 798 32.50 3.32 -36.09
CA GLU A 798 31.05 3.45 -35.88
C GLU A 798 30.36 2.15 -35.38
N THR A 799 31.01 0.98 -35.46
CA THR A 799 30.41 -0.30 -35.04
C THR A 799 31.05 -0.88 -33.78
N LEU A 800 30.20 -1.30 -32.84
CA LEU A 800 30.56 -1.90 -31.56
C LEU A 800 30.79 -3.41 -31.71
N THR A 801 31.67 -3.80 -32.63
CA THR A 801 32.05 -5.21 -32.85
C THR A 801 33.30 -5.53 -32.02
N PRO A 802 33.23 -6.42 -31.01
CA PRO A 802 34.36 -6.67 -30.12
C PRO A 802 35.60 -7.22 -30.83
N THR A 803 36.78 -6.67 -30.49
CA THR A 803 38.09 -7.14 -30.94
C THR A 803 38.44 -8.45 -30.21
N SER A 804 38.32 -9.58 -30.91
CA SER A 804 38.42 -10.91 -30.32
C SER A 804 38.93 -11.95 -31.32
N ASP A 805 39.63 -12.98 -30.84
CA ASP A 805 39.98 -14.17 -31.64
C ASP A 805 38.74 -15.01 -32.02
N ALA A 806 37.62 -14.84 -31.31
CA ALA A 806 36.36 -15.48 -31.63
C ALA A 806 35.68 -14.78 -32.84
N PRO A 807 34.97 -15.52 -33.72
CA PRO A 807 34.23 -14.91 -34.83
C PRO A 807 33.27 -13.81 -34.36
N PRO A 808 33.04 -12.74 -35.13
CA PRO A 808 32.23 -11.57 -34.70
C PRO A 808 30.84 -11.89 -34.14
N ALA A 809 30.17 -12.93 -34.65
CA ALA A 809 28.86 -13.39 -34.13
C ALA A 809 28.90 -13.98 -32.71
N LYS A 810 30.08 -14.42 -32.23
CA LYS A 810 30.32 -15.03 -30.92
C LYS A 810 31.27 -14.23 -30.03
N SER A 811 31.84 -13.14 -30.54
CA SER A 811 32.69 -12.25 -29.76
C SER A 811 31.87 -11.53 -28.68
N LYS A 812 32.54 -11.11 -27.60
CA LYS A 812 31.96 -10.32 -26.51
C LYS A 812 32.96 -9.24 -26.11
N GLY A 813 32.47 -8.08 -25.67
CA GLY A 813 33.32 -6.94 -25.31
C GLY A 813 32.57 -5.91 -24.47
N VAL A 814 33.33 -5.00 -23.87
CA VAL A 814 32.76 -3.90 -23.07
C VAL A 814 33.19 -2.59 -23.71
N PHE A 815 32.23 -1.68 -23.87
CA PHE A 815 32.45 -0.40 -24.53
C PHE A 815 32.06 0.73 -23.57
N LEU A 816 32.97 1.69 -23.37
CA LEU A 816 32.57 3.01 -22.91
C LEU A 816 31.87 3.70 -24.08
N VAL A 817 30.63 4.12 -23.89
CA VAL A 817 29.86 4.91 -24.87
C VAL A 817 29.49 6.23 -24.22
N ILE A 818 29.69 7.33 -24.94
CA ILE A 818 29.31 8.68 -24.52
C ILE A 818 28.35 9.22 -25.57
N THR A 819 27.13 9.55 -25.17
CA THR A 819 26.05 10.07 -26.03
C THR A 819 26.37 11.50 -26.50
N GLY A 820 25.60 12.04 -27.45
CA GLY A 820 25.79 13.40 -27.96
C GLY A 820 25.57 14.47 -26.89
N GLU A 821 24.69 14.16 -25.94
CA GLU A 821 24.33 14.85 -24.71
C GLU A 821 25.43 14.77 -23.63
N GLY A 822 26.53 14.06 -23.91
CA GLY A 822 27.69 13.91 -23.05
C GLY A 822 27.55 12.85 -21.95
N ILE A 823 26.53 11.98 -22.01
CA ILE A 823 26.19 11.07 -20.92
C ILE A 823 26.91 9.71 -21.12
N PRO A 824 27.71 9.26 -20.14
CA PRO A 824 28.52 8.05 -20.27
C PRO A 824 27.79 6.78 -19.81
N PHE A 825 28.01 5.70 -20.56
CA PHE A 825 27.50 4.36 -20.30
C PHE A 825 28.61 3.32 -20.47
N LEU A 826 28.54 2.22 -19.72
CA LEU A 826 29.20 0.97 -20.08
C LEU A 826 28.20 0.06 -20.80
N LEU A 827 28.54 -0.38 -22.01
CA LEU A 827 27.78 -1.36 -22.76
C LEU A 827 28.52 -2.70 -22.81
N HIS A 828 27.90 -3.74 -22.27
CA HIS A 828 28.40 -5.12 -22.38
C HIS A 828 27.79 -5.75 -23.63
N VAL A 829 28.49 -5.71 -24.76
CA VAL A 829 28.02 -6.30 -26.02
C VAL A 829 28.32 -7.79 -26.01
N GLY A 830 27.24 -8.58 -26.00
CA GLY A 830 27.25 -10.04 -25.94
C GLY A 830 27.27 -10.69 -27.32
N VAL A 831 26.60 -11.84 -27.45
CA VAL A 831 26.56 -12.65 -28.68
C VAL A 831 25.40 -12.29 -29.61
N GLU A 832 25.45 -12.81 -30.83
CA GLU A 832 24.36 -12.75 -31.79
C GLU A 832 23.19 -13.67 -31.41
N VAL A 833 21.95 -13.17 -31.60
CA VAL A 833 20.71 -13.95 -31.48
C VAL A 833 20.17 -14.30 -32.86
N ARG A 834 20.10 -15.59 -33.16
CA ARG A 834 19.48 -16.16 -34.39
C ARG A 834 18.46 -17.28 -34.10
N GLU A 835 18.26 -17.64 -32.83
CA GLU A 835 17.33 -18.70 -32.43
C GLU A 835 16.18 -18.14 -31.60
N TYR A 836 14.95 -18.59 -31.89
CA TYR A 836 13.77 -18.16 -31.15
C TYR A 836 13.62 -18.91 -29.82
N PHE A 837 13.27 -18.18 -28.76
CA PHE A 837 12.97 -18.73 -27.45
C PHE A 837 11.73 -19.64 -27.50
N ASN A 838 11.83 -20.86 -26.96
CA ASN A 838 10.77 -21.86 -26.99
C ASN A 838 10.67 -22.64 -25.66
N GLN A 839 9.69 -23.54 -25.54
CA GLN A 839 9.48 -24.31 -24.30
C GLN A 839 10.64 -25.28 -23.97
N GLN A 840 11.40 -25.75 -24.96
CA GLN A 840 12.50 -26.69 -24.77
C GLN A 840 13.74 -25.98 -24.20
N ASN A 841 13.99 -24.74 -24.61
CA ASN A 841 15.10 -23.91 -24.15
C ASN A 841 14.74 -23.02 -22.93
N ARG A 842 13.61 -23.31 -22.25
CA ARG A 842 13.10 -22.49 -21.13
C ARG A 842 13.95 -22.59 -19.83
N ALA A 843 14.85 -23.57 -19.75
CA ALA A 843 15.63 -23.89 -18.57
C ALA A 843 16.91 -23.03 -18.37
N VAL A 844 17.33 -22.27 -19.38
CA VAL A 844 18.63 -21.54 -19.39
C VAL A 844 18.58 -20.22 -18.60
N ARG A 845 17.90 -20.20 -17.45
CA ARG A 845 17.65 -18.98 -16.63
C ARG A 845 18.79 -18.58 -15.69
N ASN A 846 19.87 -19.36 -15.62
CA ASN A 846 20.98 -19.17 -14.68
C ASN A 846 22.32 -18.84 -15.37
N GLU A 847 22.31 -18.45 -16.65
CA GLU A 847 23.50 -18.11 -17.43
C GLU A 847 23.56 -16.59 -17.70
N ASP A 848 24.76 -16.08 -18.04
CA ASP A 848 24.98 -14.67 -18.41
C ASP A 848 24.08 -14.30 -19.59
N ALA A 849 23.08 -13.44 -19.36
CA ALA A 849 21.98 -13.24 -20.29
C ALA A 849 22.48 -12.75 -21.67
N GLU A 850 23.56 -11.98 -21.70
CA GLU A 850 24.21 -11.42 -22.87
C GLU A 850 24.89 -12.49 -23.74
N LEU A 851 25.18 -13.67 -23.19
CA LEU A 851 25.82 -14.78 -23.89
C LEU A 851 24.80 -15.82 -24.42
N LEU A 852 23.50 -15.59 -24.25
CA LEU A 852 22.44 -16.46 -24.74
C LEU A 852 22.16 -16.21 -26.24
N PRO A 853 22.40 -17.19 -27.15
CA PRO A 853 22.13 -17.04 -28.60
C PRO A 853 20.63 -17.17 -28.96
N VAL A 854 19.77 -17.33 -27.95
CA VAL A 854 18.31 -17.47 -28.06
C VAL A 854 17.59 -16.20 -27.58
N GLY A 855 16.47 -15.84 -28.19
CA GLY A 855 15.68 -14.67 -27.78
C GLY A 855 14.30 -14.60 -28.43
N PHE A 856 13.51 -13.57 -28.12
CA PHE A 856 12.21 -13.36 -28.80
C PHE A 856 12.36 -12.73 -30.19
N HIS A 857 13.53 -12.14 -30.48
CA HIS A 857 13.86 -11.49 -31.74
C HIS A 857 15.30 -11.78 -32.16
N HIS A 858 15.59 -11.64 -33.45
CA HIS A 858 16.95 -11.65 -33.97
C HIS A 858 17.66 -10.31 -33.72
N GLY A 859 18.96 -10.34 -33.46
CA GLY A 859 19.76 -9.13 -33.25
C GLY A 859 21.05 -9.38 -32.48
N ARG A 860 21.63 -8.32 -31.91
CA ARG A 860 22.79 -8.40 -31.00
C ARG A 860 22.34 -8.25 -29.56
N ARG A 861 22.84 -9.10 -28.65
CA ARG A 861 22.61 -8.94 -27.21
C ARG A 861 23.50 -7.86 -26.60
N PHE A 862 22.97 -7.11 -25.65
CA PHE A 862 23.76 -6.20 -24.81
C PHE A 862 23.10 -5.91 -23.44
N SER A 863 23.91 -5.42 -22.49
CA SER A 863 23.45 -4.62 -21.35
C SER A 863 23.87 -3.16 -21.51
N ARG A 864 23.19 -2.26 -20.81
CA ARG A 864 23.67 -0.90 -20.52
C ARG A 864 23.75 -0.64 -19.01
N GLU A 865 24.77 0.08 -18.59
CA GLU A 865 24.98 0.58 -17.23
C GLU A 865 25.33 2.07 -17.31
N LEU A 866 24.53 2.93 -16.68
CA LEU A 866 24.78 4.37 -16.65
C LEU A 866 25.91 4.68 -15.66
N LEU A 867 26.87 5.50 -16.08
CA LEU A 867 27.92 6.06 -15.23
C LEU A 867 27.49 7.45 -14.74
N ILE A 868 27.48 7.65 -13.42
CA ILE A 868 27.07 8.92 -12.80
C ILE A 868 28.10 9.40 -11.78
N PRO A 869 28.25 10.72 -11.55
CA PRO A 869 29.12 11.25 -10.50
C PRO A 869 28.80 10.67 -9.12
N VAL A 870 29.85 10.51 -8.30
CA VAL A 870 29.72 10.26 -6.87
C VAL A 870 29.39 11.58 -6.16
N GLU A 871 28.34 11.59 -5.34
CA GLU A 871 27.91 12.73 -4.49
C GLU A 871 28.83 12.95 -3.28
#